data_AF-A0A960UHG4-F1
#
_entry.id   AF-A0A960UHG4-F1
#
_cell.length_a   1.000
_cell.length_b   1.000
_cell.length_c   1.000
_cell.angle_alpha   90.00
_cell.angle_beta   90.00
_cell.angle_gamma   90.00
#
_symmetry.space_group_name_H-M   'P 1'
#
loop_
_entity.id
_entity.type
_entity.pdbx_description
1 polymer ?
#
loop_
_entity_poly.entity_id
_entity_poly.type
_entity_poly.pdbx_seq_one_letter_code
_entity_poly.pdbx_strand_id
1 'polypeptide(L)'
;MPRRILPHRVLAACGGAALFVGALLAASVALAQYNPHPRIYLTPERIQRIRTQHWQGGSYEWGQLMTAAARTDLDGAKAQALAYAITGDEDWATTALGIMRRVMADTPVPRVNFNTVGRTFNTWALCFDWLYGAPQFTDALKQQVIAYLAQIPETGDGKWNWYPDGAYFNGVSKCLWGPPVWGLATWGDNPQADHYIDNGYSQRWLYIRNTLGFGPANLAVVRGGCMPQGMDYGAGTMANIVRWLAAWKSATGQDLFDEGPALRQYLAYFPQAYYYTEDFIRRPEHGHNAHKRGAYLHNAVAALLVLMDEYADSEEARWASWWVHNIEGADRYPGNDSRYFAEMDLIFSDNDIPQTAPFDQPLAYFAEGNGMWICRSNWTQGATEPRTFATFRAGNWTWFNQNHWDQGNFCIYSHGEDLLVDGGLYDGGGDVTVINYHHQTIAHNSLLIKDPRQTKGWHFYDWTLDGFENSGGQNRPWRETLPDAVLDGARKDPRWPQSEGSYVHDMADIERKADNPRYTYAYADLTNAYANPRWEEDYAASRLADVDYRPKVGNVTRQWFYLRPRADDADEYFVTFDRVSSTDASFQKTNLLHFIGEPVFTNGGLVDSEVPGHIETYAADRFTMALGGAVLHGATVLPANPRIRKVGGEGYEYWVNGTNYDPFPDAGDENPLGGVWRLEIMPPTAERDDLFLNVLHPDWRGAPAPTVTRIPGDSCEGAAFDGWVLMFAKEEAAQSALGYSVDMDGAQRHLLCDMDPGYAYRVFRNGGGAPLAVVPVGADGILEFESPGGGSFQVSRGDAVPDLTPPSGNVRIGSADLTPPSGSYTVYARYGDALGNWSDPPLSDTVLLDLPAADDLPPEVWSLAPADGATGVDPRSNVACLVRDLGSDVDTTNVELRVNGVAVPRRVLPVGGRYLVVGNPPAILAENTTYGASVTAADLAEPPNGVTVSWDFSTGTLADETQPPSPPTDLTAAVNGDCDVSVGWSASAEAGVIAYRVAYGEWPDGSATDLEWQTEIGVVIAGLPDGEYWLGASALDNVGQESALATLGRSLVVDCGGMPGTPGQPGNPDLDGLARGEIYPPGVIVAEVQPPLSVANLGQGWVVRIFTVSGRLVEDFHAETDGEDFTWDLLNREGSRVAKGLYLVRVFDDGGGTVREGYYLNR
;
A
#
# COMPACT_ATOMS: atom_id res chain seq x y z
N MET A 1 -60.23 -4.70 18.32
CA MET A 1 -61.26 -5.45 17.54
C MET A 1 -61.15 -5.07 16.06
N PRO A 2 -61.67 -5.86 15.10
CA PRO A 2 -60.87 -6.21 13.91
C PRO A 2 -61.49 -5.93 12.51
N ARG A 3 -60.71 -6.22 11.45
CA ARG A 3 -61.04 -6.24 9.99
C ARG A 3 -61.08 -4.83 9.36
N ARG A 4 -60.86 -4.58 8.05
CA ARG A 4 -60.64 -5.38 6.80
C ARG A 4 -59.93 -4.42 5.77
N ILE A 5 -59.42 -4.73 4.56
CA ILE A 5 -59.51 -5.82 3.56
C ILE A 5 -58.13 -6.02 2.88
N LEU A 6 -57.88 -7.17 2.26
CA LEU A 6 -56.75 -7.46 1.35
C LEU A 6 -57.30 -8.07 0.04
N PRO A 7 -56.86 -7.68 -1.17
CA PRO A 7 -57.17 -8.40 -2.42
C PRO A 7 -55.91 -9.01 -3.08
N HIS A 8 -55.91 -10.33 -3.29
CA HIS A 8 -54.86 -11.05 -4.03
C HIS A 8 -55.06 -11.03 -5.55
N ARG A 9 -53.96 -10.93 -6.31
CA ARG A 9 -53.57 -11.65 -7.56
C ARG A 9 -52.32 -10.96 -8.14
N VAL A 10 -51.35 -11.63 -8.76
CA VAL A 10 -51.29 -12.98 -9.35
C VAL A 10 -50.11 -13.78 -8.77
N LEU A 11 -50.25 -15.10 -8.63
CA LEU A 11 -49.12 -16.01 -8.40
C LEU A 11 -49.47 -17.39 -8.99
N ALA A 12 -48.68 -17.88 -9.96
CA ALA A 12 -48.78 -19.23 -10.53
C ALA A 12 -47.46 -19.60 -11.23
N ALA A 13 -47.13 -20.90 -11.23
CA ALA A 13 -46.02 -21.52 -11.98
C ALA A 13 -44.59 -21.02 -11.68
N CYS A 14 -44.06 -21.37 -10.51
CA CYS A 14 -42.83 -22.19 -10.34
C CYS A 14 -42.50 -22.33 -8.85
N GLY A 15 -42.69 -23.53 -8.27
CA GLY A 15 -42.41 -23.82 -6.86
C GLY A 15 -41.00 -24.39 -6.65
N GLY A 16 -40.38 -24.09 -5.51
CA GLY A 16 -39.05 -24.60 -5.16
C GLY A 16 -38.35 -23.73 -4.11
N ALA A 17 -37.62 -22.70 -4.55
CA ALA A 17 -36.63 -21.99 -3.72
C ALA A 17 -37.18 -21.01 -2.67
N ALA A 18 -38.37 -20.43 -2.86
CA ALA A 18 -38.84 -19.27 -2.11
C ALA A 18 -39.05 -19.50 -0.59
N LEU A 19 -39.19 -20.75 -0.14
CA LEU A 19 -39.43 -21.08 1.28
C LEU A 19 -38.16 -21.21 2.13
N PHE A 20 -36.97 -21.34 1.52
CA PHE A 20 -35.71 -21.41 2.28
C PHE A 20 -35.09 -20.03 2.51
N VAL A 21 -35.07 -19.17 1.48
CA VAL A 21 -34.47 -17.82 1.56
C VAL A 21 -35.19 -16.93 2.58
N GLY A 22 -36.54 -16.96 2.59
CA GLY A 22 -37.35 -16.22 3.56
C GLY A 22 -37.26 -16.75 5.01
N ALA A 23 -36.77 -17.97 5.21
CA ALA A 23 -36.51 -18.52 6.54
C ALA A 23 -35.12 -18.14 7.08
N LEU A 24 -34.10 -18.10 6.22
CA LEU A 24 -32.74 -17.68 6.60
C LEU A 24 -32.67 -16.19 6.95
N LEU A 25 -33.28 -15.31 6.14
CA LEU A 25 -33.38 -13.87 6.46
C LEU A 25 -34.23 -13.58 7.71
N ALA A 26 -35.12 -14.50 8.11
CA ALA A 26 -35.86 -14.42 9.36
C ALA A 26 -35.12 -15.03 10.57
N ALA A 27 -33.96 -15.67 10.34
CA ALA A 27 -33.13 -16.29 11.37
C ALA A 27 -31.89 -15.45 11.73
N SER A 28 -31.42 -14.58 10.83
CA SER A 28 -30.29 -13.66 11.09
C SER A 28 -30.70 -12.29 11.63
N VAL A 29 -32.00 -12.02 11.79
CA VAL A 29 -32.55 -10.77 12.37
C VAL A 29 -33.39 -11.10 13.62
N ALA A 30 -32.95 -12.09 14.39
CA ALA A 30 -33.64 -12.61 15.56
C ALA A 30 -32.85 -12.30 16.85
N LEU A 31 -33.46 -11.47 17.71
CA LEU A 31 -32.91 -10.87 18.95
C LEU A 31 -31.97 -9.68 18.71
N ALA A 32 -32.18 -8.62 19.49
CA ALA A 32 -31.43 -7.38 19.39
C ALA A 32 -30.15 -7.44 20.26
N GLN A 33 -29.01 -7.19 19.64
CA GLN A 33 -27.78 -6.77 20.30
C GLN A 33 -27.22 -5.54 19.58
N TYR A 34 -27.77 -4.38 19.94
CA TYR A 34 -27.04 -3.13 19.82
C TYR A 34 -26.38 -2.83 21.17
N ASN A 35 -25.22 -2.18 21.15
CA ASN A 35 -24.51 -1.82 22.38
C ASN A 35 -25.24 -0.71 23.15
N PRO A 36 -25.11 -0.65 24.49
CA PRO A 36 -25.67 0.44 25.28
C PRO A 36 -24.91 1.75 25.04
N HIS A 37 -25.55 2.88 25.30
CA HIS A 37 -24.93 4.20 25.13
C HIS A 37 -23.80 4.49 26.16
N PRO A 38 -22.74 5.24 25.79
CA PRO A 38 -22.42 5.67 24.42
C PRO A 38 -21.94 4.50 23.56
N ARG A 39 -22.34 4.49 22.29
CA ARG A 39 -22.12 3.38 21.34
C ARG A 39 -21.64 3.80 19.96
N ILE A 40 -21.50 5.11 19.68
CA ILE A 40 -20.92 5.60 18.43
C ILE A 40 -19.48 6.05 18.71
N TYR A 41 -18.54 5.33 18.10
CA TYR A 41 -17.08 5.45 18.24
C TYR A 41 -16.52 5.13 19.63
N LEU A 42 -17.15 5.62 20.70
CA LEU A 42 -16.73 5.34 22.06
C LEU A 42 -16.99 3.87 22.46
N THR A 43 -16.00 3.29 23.11
CA THR A 43 -16.07 2.00 23.83
C THR A 43 -15.46 2.21 25.23
N PRO A 44 -15.66 1.31 26.21
CA PRO A 44 -15.02 1.42 27.52
C PRO A 44 -13.48 1.54 27.42
N GLU A 45 -12.88 0.83 26.46
CA GLU A 45 -11.44 0.79 26.20
C GLU A 45 -10.96 2.13 25.65
N ARG A 46 -11.61 2.67 24.60
CA ARG A 46 -11.27 3.99 24.05
C ARG A 46 -11.49 5.11 25.07
N ILE A 47 -12.56 5.08 25.88
CA ILE A 47 -12.76 6.04 26.98
C ILE A 47 -11.65 5.93 28.03
N GLN A 48 -11.18 4.73 28.34
CA GLN A 48 -10.07 4.53 29.27
C GLN A 48 -8.74 5.02 28.68
N ARG A 49 -8.46 4.76 27.40
CA ARG A 49 -7.28 5.27 26.68
C ARG A 49 -7.25 6.80 26.65
N ILE A 50 -8.39 7.44 26.35
CA ILE A 50 -8.53 8.90 26.46
C ILE A 50 -8.12 9.37 27.86
N ARG A 51 -8.61 8.71 28.92
CA ARG A 51 -8.30 9.10 30.31
C ARG A 51 -6.84 8.90 30.73
N THR A 52 -6.11 7.98 30.10
CA THR A 52 -4.70 7.70 30.43
C THR A 52 -3.72 8.47 29.55
N GLN A 53 -3.91 8.48 28.23
CA GLN A 53 -3.02 9.15 27.27
C GLN A 53 -3.40 10.64 27.11
N HIS A 54 -4.66 10.92 26.75
CA HIS A 54 -5.04 12.23 26.16
C HIS A 54 -5.72 13.22 27.10
N TRP A 55 -6.14 12.80 28.30
CA TRP A 55 -6.81 13.65 29.31
C TRP A 55 -5.82 14.43 30.20
N GLN A 56 -4.51 14.25 29.99
CA GLN A 56 -3.50 14.79 30.90
C GLN A 56 -3.50 16.33 30.95
N GLY A 57 -3.09 16.89 32.09
CA GLY A 57 -3.18 18.33 32.37
C GLY A 57 -2.22 19.18 31.52
N GLY A 58 -2.64 19.53 30.30
CA GLY A 58 -1.84 20.26 29.31
C GLY A 58 -1.63 19.52 27.99
N SER A 59 -2.30 18.38 27.78
CA SER A 59 -2.31 17.65 26.49
C SER A 59 -2.89 18.49 25.35
N TYR A 60 -2.41 18.22 24.12
CA TYR A 60 -2.77 18.99 22.93
C TYR A 60 -4.21 18.67 22.50
N GLU A 61 -4.56 17.39 22.49
CA GLU A 61 -5.82 16.80 22.01
C GLU A 61 -6.98 17.31 22.88
N TRP A 62 -6.79 17.31 24.20
CA TRP A 62 -7.72 17.92 25.14
C TRP A 62 -7.81 19.44 24.96
N GLY A 63 -6.68 20.11 24.73
CA GLY A 63 -6.64 21.53 24.39
C GLY A 63 -7.49 21.87 23.16
N GLN A 64 -7.38 21.08 22.08
CA GLN A 64 -8.20 21.23 20.88
C GLN A 64 -9.68 20.96 21.16
N LEU A 65 -10.02 19.93 21.96
CA LEU A 65 -11.41 19.69 22.36
C LEU A 65 -11.98 20.87 23.17
N MET A 66 -11.19 21.47 24.08
CA MET A 66 -11.62 22.65 24.84
C MET A 66 -11.79 23.89 23.95
N THR A 67 -10.93 24.07 22.94
CA THR A 67 -11.11 25.12 21.91
C THR A 67 -12.38 24.89 21.08
N ALA A 68 -12.71 23.64 20.72
CA ALA A 68 -13.97 23.31 20.06
C ALA A 68 -15.18 23.51 21.00
N ALA A 69 -15.09 23.08 22.25
CA ALA A 69 -16.16 23.17 23.26
C ALA A 69 -16.49 24.62 23.67
N ALA A 70 -15.58 25.57 23.44
CA ALA A 70 -15.83 27.01 23.62
C ALA A 70 -16.75 27.63 22.54
N ARG A 71 -17.04 26.90 21.44
CA ARG A 71 -17.97 27.35 20.39
C ARG A 71 -19.42 27.34 20.87
N THR A 72 -20.24 28.22 20.28
CA THR A 72 -21.66 28.37 20.64
C THR A 72 -22.62 27.72 19.63
N ASP A 73 -22.09 26.89 18.72
CA ASP A 73 -22.80 26.15 17.67
C ASP A 73 -22.76 24.63 17.87
N LEU A 74 -23.31 23.85 16.93
CA LEU A 74 -23.44 22.40 17.08
C LEU A 74 -22.10 21.66 17.18
N ASP A 75 -21.01 22.16 16.59
CA ASP A 75 -19.69 21.55 16.77
C ASP A 75 -19.16 21.80 18.19
N GLY A 76 -19.49 22.95 18.79
CA GLY A 76 -19.32 23.16 20.23
C GLY A 76 -20.16 22.21 21.08
N ALA A 77 -21.45 22.02 20.74
CA ALA A 77 -22.31 21.06 21.43
C ALA A 77 -21.78 19.61 21.36
N LYS A 78 -21.18 19.21 20.23
CA LYS A 78 -20.53 17.90 20.03
C LYS A 78 -19.28 17.75 20.89
N ALA A 79 -18.40 18.74 20.93
CA ALA A 79 -17.20 18.72 21.79
C ALA A 79 -17.57 18.70 23.29
N GLN A 80 -18.61 19.46 23.68
CA GLN A 80 -19.21 19.43 25.02
C GLN A 80 -19.82 18.06 25.35
N ALA A 81 -20.49 17.42 24.39
CA ALA A 81 -21.04 16.07 24.55
C ALA A 81 -19.96 15.00 24.74
N LEU A 82 -18.84 15.10 24.01
CA LEU A 82 -17.69 14.21 24.20
C LEU A 82 -17.03 14.42 25.57
N ALA A 83 -16.84 15.68 25.98
CA ALA A 83 -16.33 16.01 27.31
C ALA A 83 -17.21 15.42 28.42
N TYR A 84 -18.54 15.46 28.29
CA TYR A 84 -19.46 14.75 29.19
C TYR A 84 -19.26 13.23 29.16
N ALA A 85 -19.23 12.59 27.99
CA ALA A 85 -19.10 11.13 27.90
C ALA A 85 -17.79 10.60 28.51
N ILE A 86 -16.70 11.37 28.47
CA ILE A 86 -15.42 11.02 29.07
C ILE A 86 -15.41 11.26 30.60
N THR A 87 -16.12 12.28 31.11
CA THR A 87 -16.09 12.67 32.54
C THR A 87 -17.23 12.15 33.40
N GLY A 88 -18.45 12.15 32.87
CA GLY A 88 -19.69 12.16 33.65
C GLY A 88 -20.07 13.54 34.23
N ASP A 89 -19.36 14.63 33.90
CA ASP A 89 -19.63 15.97 34.46
C ASP A 89 -20.82 16.65 33.79
N GLU A 90 -21.90 16.81 34.56
CA GLU A 90 -23.20 17.32 34.11
C GLU A 90 -23.18 18.80 33.67
N ASP A 91 -22.15 19.60 33.98
CA ASP A 91 -22.03 20.98 33.50
C ASP A 91 -21.72 21.04 31.99
N TRP A 92 -20.92 20.10 31.48
CA TRP A 92 -20.69 19.93 30.03
C TRP A 92 -21.99 19.51 29.32
N ALA A 93 -22.71 18.52 29.88
CA ALA A 93 -23.99 18.09 29.32
C ALA A 93 -25.05 19.20 29.33
N THR A 94 -25.11 19.97 30.42
CA THR A 94 -26.00 21.13 30.55
C THR A 94 -25.71 22.18 29.48
N THR A 95 -24.42 22.41 29.18
CA THR A 95 -23.98 23.34 28.13
C THR A 95 -24.33 22.83 26.74
N ALA A 96 -24.00 21.57 26.41
CA ALA A 96 -24.34 20.94 25.13
C ALA A 96 -25.85 20.97 24.83
N LEU A 97 -26.67 20.53 25.79
CA LEU A 97 -28.13 20.55 25.68
C LEU A 97 -28.69 21.98 25.60
N GLY A 98 -28.03 22.95 26.24
CA GLY A 98 -28.34 24.37 26.09
C GLY A 98 -28.15 24.88 24.67
N ILE A 99 -27.06 24.49 24.00
CA ILE A 99 -26.79 24.82 22.60
C ILE A 99 -27.77 24.09 21.67
N MET A 100 -27.99 22.79 21.85
CA MET A 100 -28.94 22.00 21.04
C MET A 100 -30.36 22.61 21.07
N ARG A 101 -30.86 22.97 22.26
CA ARG A 101 -32.16 23.65 22.43
C ARG A 101 -32.19 25.01 21.73
N ARG A 102 -31.09 25.78 21.77
CA ARG A 102 -30.98 27.06 21.06
C ARG A 102 -31.05 26.86 19.54
N VAL A 103 -30.30 25.91 18.99
CA VAL A 103 -30.28 25.65 17.53
C VAL A 103 -31.65 25.23 17.01
N MET A 104 -32.38 24.39 17.75
CA MET A 104 -33.77 24.04 17.41
C MET A 104 -34.74 25.23 17.50
N ALA A 105 -34.47 26.24 18.34
CA ALA A 105 -35.30 27.44 18.46
C ALA A 105 -34.97 28.50 17.38
N ASP A 106 -33.68 28.72 17.11
CA ASP A 106 -33.20 29.70 16.12
C ASP A 106 -33.39 29.21 14.68
N THR A 107 -33.35 27.89 14.46
CA THR A 107 -33.59 27.25 13.15
C THR A 107 -34.63 26.12 13.30
N PRO A 108 -35.95 26.42 13.42
CA PRO A 108 -36.99 25.43 13.71
C PRO A 108 -37.19 24.32 12.65
N VAL A 109 -36.71 24.53 11.43
CA VAL A 109 -36.62 23.51 10.38
C VAL A 109 -35.15 23.37 10.00
N PRO A 110 -34.51 22.20 10.18
CA PRO A 110 -33.11 22.00 9.86
C PRO A 110 -32.84 22.24 8.38
N ARG A 111 -31.71 22.89 8.06
CA ARG A 111 -31.29 23.19 6.69
C ARG A 111 -30.06 22.37 6.31
N VAL A 112 -30.18 21.59 5.24
CA VAL A 112 -29.09 20.79 4.68
C VAL A 112 -28.98 20.99 3.17
N ASN A 113 -27.80 20.72 2.63
CA ASN A 113 -27.52 20.59 1.20
C ASN A 113 -26.63 19.35 0.96
N PHE A 114 -26.29 19.09 -0.31
CA PHE A 114 -25.40 17.97 -0.72
C PHE A 114 -24.11 17.83 0.11
N ASN A 115 -23.49 18.94 0.53
CA ASN A 115 -22.24 18.94 1.29
C ASN A 115 -22.45 18.94 2.81
N THR A 116 -23.61 19.34 3.32
CA THR A 116 -23.86 19.43 4.78
C THR A 116 -24.72 18.31 5.34
N VAL A 117 -25.53 17.60 4.54
CA VAL A 117 -26.49 16.60 5.04
C VAL A 117 -25.83 15.52 5.91
N GLY A 118 -24.70 14.94 5.47
CA GLY A 118 -23.96 13.93 6.23
C GLY A 118 -23.49 14.45 7.59
N ARG A 119 -22.73 15.56 7.57
CA ARG A 119 -22.23 16.24 8.78
C ARG A 119 -23.36 16.63 9.73
N THR A 120 -24.49 17.16 9.24
CA THR A 120 -25.61 17.54 10.10
C THR A 120 -26.18 16.34 10.85
N PHE A 121 -26.52 15.24 10.15
CA PHE A 121 -26.99 14.03 10.81
C PHE A 121 -25.93 13.46 11.78
N ASN A 122 -24.66 13.46 11.40
CA ASN A 122 -23.58 12.93 12.24
C ASN A 122 -23.37 13.74 13.53
N THR A 123 -23.24 15.07 13.44
CA THR A 123 -23.08 15.95 14.62
C THR A 123 -24.27 15.82 15.59
N TRP A 124 -25.51 15.66 15.09
CA TRP A 124 -26.66 15.38 15.95
C TRP A 124 -26.65 13.96 16.54
N ALA A 125 -26.18 12.95 15.79
CA ALA A 125 -26.05 11.57 16.26
C ALA A 125 -25.06 11.45 17.42
N LEU A 126 -23.88 12.06 17.30
CA LEU A 126 -22.86 12.07 18.35
C LEU A 126 -23.33 12.82 19.60
N CYS A 127 -23.97 13.99 19.43
CA CYS A 127 -24.62 14.67 20.56
C CYS A 127 -25.69 13.80 21.24
N PHE A 128 -26.53 13.08 20.48
CA PHE A 128 -27.58 12.23 21.05
C PHE A 128 -27.00 11.02 21.79
N ASP A 129 -26.00 10.35 21.20
CA ASP A 129 -25.36 9.16 21.76
C ASP A 129 -24.58 9.46 23.03
N TRP A 130 -23.69 10.47 22.97
CA TRP A 130 -22.77 10.79 24.05
C TRP A 130 -23.47 11.45 25.24
N LEU A 131 -24.54 12.21 25.02
CA LEU A 131 -25.37 12.79 26.09
C LEU A 131 -26.43 11.83 26.64
N TYR A 132 -26.59 10.61 26.11
CA TYR A 132 -27.78 9.79 26.38
C TYR A 132 -28.03 9.50 27.86
N GLY A 133 -26.96 9.36 28.66
CA GLY A 133 -27.01 9.13 30.10
C GLY A 133 -27.24 10.38 30.97
N ALA A 134 -27.17 11.59 30.39
CA ALA A 134 -27.27 12.84 31.15
C ALA A 134 -28.67 13.03 31.74
N PRO A 135 -28.84 13.26 33.06
CA PRO A 135 -30.15 13.44 33.69
C PRO A 135 -31.00 14.59 33.08
N GLN A 136 -30.35 15.57 32.47
CA GLN A 136 -30.97 16.71 31.78
C GLN A 136 -31.54 16.34 30.40
N PHE A 137 -31.11 15.22 29.79
CA PHE A 137 -31.55 14.77 28.47
C PHE A 137 -32.73 13.81 28.56
N THR A 138 -33.83 14.32 29.13
CA THR A 138 -35.06 13.54 29.37
C THR A 138 -35.66 13.00 28.06
N ASP A 139 -36.43 11.91 28.16
CA ASP A 139 -37.12 11.26 27.02
C ASP A 139 -37.93 12.26 26.18
N ALA A 140 -38.56 13.23 26.83
CA ALA A 140 -39.32 14.30 26.16
C ALA A 140 -38.43 15.22 25.30
N LEU A 141 -37.15 15.40 25.64
CA LEU A 141 -36.17 16.12 24.85
C LEU A 141 -35.50 15.22 23.80
N LYS A 142 -35.22 13.94 24.11
CA LYS A 142 -34.78 12.94 23.11
C LYS A 142 -35.78 12.88 21.94
N GLN A 143 -37.07 12.77 22.24
CA GLN A 143 -38.14 12.77 21.24
C GLN A 143 -38.31 14.13 20.52
N GLN A 144 -37.97 15.26 21.14
CA GLN A 144 -37.92 16.56 20.44
C GLN A 144 -36.77 16.61 19.41
N VAL A 145 -35.58 16.10 19.74
CA VAL A 145 -34.46 16.03 18.79
C VAL A 145 -34.78 15.05 17.65
N ILE A 146 -35.41 13.90 17.95
CA ILE A 146 -35.87 12.94 16.92
C ILE A 146 -36.89 13.59 15.98
N ALA A 147 -37.90 14.27 16.52
CA ALA A 147 -38.88 15.00 15.73
C ALA A 147 -38.27 16.16 14.93
N TYR A 148 -37.19 16.78 15.43
CA TYR A 148 -36.47 17.85 14.74
C TYR A 148 -35.72 17.36 13.50
N LEU A 149 -34.96 16.26 13.61
CA LEU A 149 -34.21 15.66 12.49
C LEU A 149 -35.15 15.02 11.45
N ALA A 150 -36.27 14.44 11.89
CA ALA A 150 -37.30 13.87 11.00
C ALA A 150 -37.99 14.90 10.09
N GLN A 151 -37.70 16.20 10.24
CA GLN A 151 -38.11 17.23 9.27
C GLN A 151 -37.20 17.32 8.04
N ILE A 152 -36.02 16.67 8.03
CA ILE A 152 -35.16 16.62 6.84
C ILE A 152 -35.76 15.62 5.85
N PRO A 153 -36.29 16.07 4.70
CA PRO A 153 -36.96 15.17 3.77
C PRO A 153 -35.94 14.27 3.06
N GLU A 154 -36.39 13.07 2.71
CA GLU A 154 -35.82 12.28 1.61
C GLU A 154 -36.05 13.01 0.28
N THR A 155 -35.18 12.75 -0.70
CA THR A 155 -35.39 13.09 -2.09
C THR A 155 -36.47 12.20 -2.72
N GLY A 156 -36.94 12.57 -3.92
CA GLY A 156 -38.12 11.96 -4.56
C GLY A 156 -38.02 10.46 -4.87
N ASP A 157 -36.83 9.88 -4.71
CA ASP A 157 -36.49 8.46 -4.85
C ASP A 157 -36.54 7.66 -3.54
N GLY A 158 -36.85 8.30 -2.40
CA GLY A 158 -36.89 7.66 -1.07
C GLY A 158 -35.50 7.46 -0.44
N LYS A 159 -34.56 8.37 -0.73
CA LYS A 159 -33.18 8.34 -0.23
C LYS A 159 -32.78 9.73 0.28
N TRP A 160 -31.60 9.86 0.88
CA TRP A 160 -30.97 11.17 1.12
C TRP A 160 -29.84 11.39 0.09
N ASN A 161 -30.19 11.55 -1.19
CA ASN A 161 -29.24 11.74 -2.30
C ASN A 161 -29.66 12.93 -3.17
N TRP A 162 -28.83 13.98 -3.27
CA TRP A 162 -29.22 15.26 -3.88
C TRP A 162 -29.54 15.21 -5.39
N TYR A 163 -29.11 14.18 -6.12
CA TYR A 163 -29.37 14.02 -7.54
C TYR A 163 -30.66 13.20 -7.78
N PRO A 164 -31.66 13.72 -8.52
CA PRO A 164 -32.90 12.99 -8.81
C PRO A 164 -32.69 11.69 -9.59
N ASP A 165 -31.61 11.62 -10.38
CA ASP A 165 -31.44 10.63 -11.44
C ASP A 165 -30.42 9.51 -11.12
N GLY A 166 -29.73 9.54 -9.97
CA GLY A 166 -28.75 8.47 -9.67
C GLY A 166 -27.94 8.55 -8.37
N ALA A 167 -27.31 7.42 -8.04
CA ALA A 167 -26.48 7.21 -6.85
C ALA A 167 -25.02 7.67 -7.06
N TYR A 168 -24.82 8.98 -7.22
CA TYR A 168 -23.48 9.58 -7.38
C TYR A 168 -22.55 9.20 -6.22
N PHE A 169 -21.44 8.51 -6.50
CA PHE A 169 -20.64 7.78 -5.50
C PHE A 169 -20.18 8.63 -4.30
N ASN A 170 -19.65 9.83 -4.55
CA ASN A 170 -19.22 10.75 -3.49
C ASN A 170 -20.40 11.34 -2.68
N GLY A 171 -21.63 11.25 -3.20
CA GLY A 171 -22.85 11.50 -2.43
C GLY A 171 -23.28 10.29 -1.60
N VAL A 172 -23.13 9.09 -2.15
CA VAL A 172 -23.42 7.83 -1.43
C VAL A 172 -22.55 7.72 -0.18
N SER A 173 -21.24 7.96 -0.29
CA SER A 173 -20.29 7.94 0.84
C SER A 173 -20.56 9.06 1.85
N LYS A 174 -20.76 10.31 1.40
CA LYS A 174 -21.08 11.45 2.30
C LYS A 174 -22.28 11.22 3.21
N CYS A 175 -23.31 10.51 2.76
CA CYS A 175 -24.46 10.17 3.61
C CYS A 175 -24.44 8.74 4.16
N LEU A 176 -23.42 7.91 3.87
CA LEU A 176 -23.13 6.68 4.63
C LEU A 176 -22.76 7.05 6.07
N TRP A 177 -21.85 8.03 6.22
CA TRP A 177 -21.48 8.66 7.49
C TRP A 177 -22.57 9.59 8.08
N GLY A 178 -23.78 9.62 7.51
CA GLY A 178 -24.84 10.59 7.82
C GLY A 178 -26.09 9.98 8.48
N PRO A 179 -27.27 10.00 7.82
CA PRO A 179 -28.51 9.41 8.35
C PRO A 179 -28.39 8.00 8.95
N PRO A 180 -27.57 7.07 8.42
CA PRO A 180 -27.38 5.75 9.03
C PRO A 180 -26.76 5.78 10.43
N VAL A 181 -25.78 6.66 10.67
CA VAL A 181 -25.16 6.84 12.00
C VAL A 181 -26.17 7.45 12.97
N TRP A 182 -27.05 8.33 12.48
CA TRP A 182 -28.22 8.80 13.24
C TRP A 182 -29.22 7.68 13.57
N GLY A 183 -29.41 6.72 12.66
CA GLY A 183 -30.15 5.49 12.92
C GLY A 183 -29.56 4.68 14.07
N LEU A 184 -28.27 4.34 13.99
CA LEU A 184 -27.54 3.61 15.06
C LEU A 184 -27.60 4.35 16.41
N ALA A 185 -27.38 5.67 16.41
CA ALA A 185 -27.41 6.53 17.60
C ALA A 185 -28.81 6.68 18.21
N THR A 186 -29.88 6.31 17.51
CA THR A 186 -31.26 6.41 18.03
C THR A 186 -32.01 5.08 18.05
N TRP A 187 -31.28 3.95 17.90
CA TRP A 187 -31.87 2.63 17.80
C TRP A 187 -32.49 2.18 19.14
N GLY A 188 -33.82 2.04 19.15
CA GLY A 188 -34.65 1.79 20.34
C GLY A 188 -35.55 2.98 20.72
N ASP A 189 -35.12 4.21 20.45
CA ASP A 189 -35.87 5.45 20.77
C ASP A 189 -36.61 6.05 19.57
N ASN A 190 -36.05 5.89 18.36
CA ASN A 190 -36.56 6.48 17.13
C ASN A 190 -37.32 5.42 16.30
N PRO A 191 -38.62 5.62 15.98
CA PRO A 191 -39.43 4.67 15.21
C PRO A 191 -39.02 4.55 13.72
N GLN A 192 -38.06 5.36 13.26
CA GLN A 192 -37.45 5.25 11.92
C GLN A 192 -36.02 4.68 11.96
N ALA A 193 -35.47 4.33 13.14
CA ALA A 193 -34.07 3.88 13.26
C ALA A 193 -33.73 2.71 12.31
N ASP A 194 -34.58 1.69 12.25
CA ASP A 194 -34.39 0.52 11.38
C ASP A 194 -34.30 0.91 9.88
N HIS A 195 -35.06 1.92 9.44
CA HIS A 195 -35.05 2.43 8.06
C HIS A 195 -33.77 3.24 7.76
N TYR A 196 -33.31 4.06 8.71
CA TYR A 196 -32.00 4.73 8.60
C TYR A 196 -30.85 3.72 8.53
N ILE A 197 -30.90 2.66 9.34
CA ILE A 197 -29.87 1.61 9.42
C ILE A 197 -29.85 0.75 8.15
N ASP A 198 -31.01 0.32 7.65
CA ASP A 198 -31.13 -0.40 6.36
C ASP A 198 -30.68 0.48 5.19
N ASN A 199 -31.01 1.79 5.18
CA ASN A 199 -30.47 2.73 4.20
C ASN A 199 -28.94 2.86 4.28
N GLY A 200 -28.33 2.66 5.45
CA GLY A 200 -26.88 2.55 5.58
C GLY A 200 -26.36 1.27 4.97
N TYR A 201 -26.78 0.14 5.52
CA TYR A 201 -26.22 -1.17 5.20
C TYR A 201 -26.59 -1.61 3.77
N SER A 202 -27.88 -1.82 3.49
CA SER A 202 -28.31 -2.43 2.23
C SER A 202 -28.31 -1.46 1.04
N GLN A 203 -28.36 -0.14 1.29
CA GLN A 203 -28.39 0.88 0.23
C GLN A 203 -27.10 1.67 -0.01
N ARG A 204 -26.15 1.68 0.93
CA ARG A 204 -24.91 2.49 0.79
C ARG A 204 -23.65 1.67 1.00
N TRP A 205 -23.57 0.88 2.07
CA TRP A 205 -22.41 0.01 2.31
C TRP A 205 -22.27 -1.04 1.21
N LEU A 206 -23.30 -1.83 0.93
CA LEU A 206 -23.24 -2.85 -0.13
C LEU A 206 -22.95 -2.26 -1.53
N TYR A 207 -23.41 -1.04 -1.82
CA TYR A 207 -23.07 -0.34 -3.06
C TYR A 207 -21.59 0.04 -3.11
N ILE A 208 -21.05 0.64 -2.05
CA ILE A 208 -19.63 1.05 -1.97
C ILE A 208 -18.72 -0.17 -1.97
N ARG A 209 -19.04 -1.20 -1.17
CA ARG A 209 -18.39 -2.51 -1.12
C ARG A 209 -18.20 -3.08 -2.51
N ASN A 210 -19.30 -3.29 -3.23
CA ASN A 210 -19.27 -3.91 -4.54
C ASN A 210 -18.62 -3.00 -5.61
N THR A 211 -18.83 -1.67 -5.54
CA THR A 211 -18.22 -0.71 -6.49
C THR A 211 -16.72 -0.55 -6.29
N LEU A 212 -16.20 -0.72 -5.07
CA LEU A 212 -14.77 -0.68 -4.79
C LEU A 212 -14.10 -2.06 -4.84
N GLY A 213 -14.84 -3.15 -5.07
CA GLY A 213 -14.30 -4.52 -5.12
C GLY A 213 -13.95 -5.13 -3.75
N PHE A 214 -14.52 -4.60 -2.66
CA PHE A 214 -14.43 -5.21 -1.33
C PHE A 214 -15.29 -6.49 -1.25
N GLY A 215 -14.85 -7.45 -0.44
CA GLY A 215 -15.41 -8.79 -0.28
C GLY A 215 -14.32 -9.86 -0.18
N PRO A 216 -14.68 -11.14 0.08
CA PRO A 216 -13.73 -12.25 0.23
C PRO A 216 -12.73 -12.45 -0.91
N ALA A 217 -13.08 -12.06 -2.14
CA ALA A 217 -12.17 -12.13 -3.29
C ALA A 217 -11.12 -10.99 -3.35
N ASN A 218 -11.26 -9.96 -2.50
CA ASN A 218 -10.41 -8.75 -2.41
C ASN A 218 -9.97 -8.19 -3.77
N LEU A 219 -10.92 -8.05 -4.71
CA LEU A 219 -10.69 -7.52 -6.06
C LEU A 219 -10.60 -5.98 -6.06
N ALA A 220 -10.11 -5.39 -4.97
CA ALA A 220 -10.39 -4.00 -4.68
C ALA A 220 -9.66 -3.04 -5.63
N VAL A 221 -10.38 -2.02 -6.12
CA VAL A 221 -9.84 -0.91 -6.95
C VAL A 221 -8.98 0.04 -6.14
N VAL A 222 -8.99 -0.11 -4.81
CA VAL A 222 -8.14 0.60 -3.84
C VAL A 222 -6.96 -0.26 -3.37
N ARG A 223 -6.63 -1.36 -4.06
CA ARG A 223 -5.41 -2.14 -3.77
C ARG A 223 -4.17 -1.28 -3.89
N GLY A 224 -3.24 -1.47 -2.98
CA GLY A 224 -2.12 -0.55 -2.75
C GLY A 224 -2.56 0.80 -2.18
N GLY A 225 -3.76 0.92 -1.60
CA GLY A 225 -4.20 2.07 -0.79
C GLY A 225 -4.61 3.34 -1.56
N CYS A 226 -4.18 3.56 -2.80
CA CYS A 226 -4.59 4.75 -3.57
C CYS A 226 -6.10 4.72 -3.85
N MET A 227 -6.78 5.81 -3.52
CA MET A 227 -8.19 6.01 -3.86
C MET A 227 -8.33 6.50 -5.30
N PRO A 228 -9.12 5.84 -6.16
CA PRO A 228 -9.19 6.18 -7.57
C PRO A 228 -9.83 7.54 -7.86
N GLN A 229 -10.55 8.18 -6.92
CA GLN A 229 -11.19 9.49 -7.14
C GLN A 229 -10.22 10.68 -7.05
N GLY A 230 -8.91 10.47 -7.22
CA GLY A 230 -7.90 11.49 -6.98
C GLY A 230 -7.73 11.87 -5.50
N MET A 231 -6.75 12.73 -5.22
CA MET A 231 -6.27 12.95 -3.86
C MET A 231 -7.26 13.66 -2.92
N ASP A 232 -8.09 14.57 -3.44
CA ASP A 232 -9.09 15.31 -2.64
C ASP A 232 -10.34 14.45 -2.35
N TYR A 233 -11.01 13.99 -3.41
CA TYR A 233 -12.27 13.24 -3.28
C TYR A 233 -12.04 11.81 -2.78
N GLY A 234 -10.87 11.22 -3.05
CA GLY A 234 -10.44 9.94 -2.49
C GLY A 234 -10.29 10.02 -0.97
N ALA A 235 -9.51 10.96 -0.45
CA ALA A 235 -9.36 11.18 0.99
C ALA A 235 -10.71 11.47 1.68
N GLY A 236 -11.54 12.33 1.07
CA GLY A 236 -12.89 12.61 1.55
C GLY A 236 -13.80 11.38 1.56
N THR A 237 -13.66 10.45 0.61
CA THR A 237 -14.46 9.21 0.56
C THR A 237 -13.95 8.18 1.55
N MET A 238 -12.64 7.97 1.65
CA MET A 238 -12.04 7.03 2.61
C MET A 238 -12.45 7.36 4.04
N ALA A 239 -12.38 8.64 4.44
CA ALA A 239 -12.84 9.09 5.76
C ALA A 239 -14.31 8.76 6.04
N ASN A 240 -15.20 8.92 5.06
CA ASN A 240 -16.62 8.58 5.21
C ASN A 240 -16.85 7.06 5.29
N ILE A 241 -16.01 6.25 4.65
CA ILE A 241 -16.07 4.78 4.71
C ILE A 241 -15.63 4.31 6.10
N VAL A 242 -14.40 4.61 6.52
CA VAL A 242 -13.87 4.04 7.78
C VAL A 242 -14.62 4.54 9.02
N ARG A 243 -15.12 5.79 9.00
CA ARG A 243 -16.02 6.31 10.04
C ARG A 243 -17.44 5.72 10.02
N TRP A 244 -17.86 5.05 8.95
CA TRP A 244 -19.05 4.21 8.98
C TRP A 244 -18.73 2.84 9.60
N LEU A 245 -17.66 2.19 9.17
CA LEU A 245 -17.23 0.88 9.68
C LEU A 245 -16.99 0.93 11.20
N ALA A 246 -16.27 1.95 11.69
CA ALA A 246 -16.05 2.16 13.11
C ALA A 246 -17.34 2.46 13.90
N ALA A 247 -18.32 3.17 13.30
CA ALA A 247 -19.63 3.41 13.92
C ALA A 247 -20.47 2.13 13.98
N TRP A 248 -20.43 1.30 12.94
CA TRP A 248 -21.13 0.01 12.91
C TRP A 248 -20.52 -0.96 13.92
N LYS A 249 -19.19 -1.12 13.93
CA LYS A 249 -18.45 -1.99 14.86
C LYS A 249 -18.70 -1.61 16.32
N SER A 250 -18.61 -0.32 16.67
CA SER A 250 -18.93 0.15 18.03
C SER A 250 -20.41 0.01 18.40
N ALA A 251 -21.35 0.21 17.47
CA ALA A 251 -22.78 0.15 17.76
C ALA A 251 -23.38 -1.25 17.81
N THR A 252 -22.79 -2.22 17.11
CA THR A 252 -23.37 -3.56 16.87
C THR A 252 -22.48 -4.72 17.32
N GLY A 253 -21.17 -4.50 17.48
CA GLY A 253 -20.19 -5.57 17.71
C GLY A 253 -19.86 -6.42 16.46
N GLN A 254 -20.52 -6.21 15.32
CA GLN A 254 -20.14 -6.83 14.05
C GLN A 254 -18.98 -6.08 13.42
N ASP A 255 -17.94 -6.80 13.01
CA ASP A 255 -16.90 -6.24 12.16
C ASP A 255 -17.33 -6.13 10.69
N LEU A 256 -16.87 -5.08 10.02
CA LEU A 256 -17.00 -4.83 8.58
C LEU A 256 -15.66 -4.43 7.93
N PHE A 257 -14.59 -4.24 8.71
CA PHE A 257 -13.23 -4.04 8.17
C PHE A 257 -12.68 -5.32 7.56
N ASP A 258 -13.05 -6.49 8.12
CA ASP A 258 -12.83 -7.83 7.55
C ASP A 258 -13.32 -7.98 6.10
N GLU A 259 -14.37 -7.24 5.69
CA GLU A 259 -14.86 -7.26 4.31
C GLU A 259 -13.96 -6.47 3.34
N GLY A 260 -13.07 -5.61 3.84
CA GLY A 260 -12.22 -4.71 3.05
C GLY A 260 -10.75 -4.72 3.47
N PRO A 261 -10.02 -5.85 3.42
CA PRO A 261 -8.62 -5.93 3.87
C PRO A 261 -7.66 -4.99 3.10
N ALA A 262 -8.00 -4.57 1.87
CA ALA A 262 -7.26 -3.53 1.15
C ALA A 262 -7.28 -2.15 1.87
N LEU A 263 -8.18 -1.91 2.82
CA LEU A 263 -8.19 -0.69 3.64
C LEU A 263 -6.91 -0.51 4.47
N ARG A 264 -6.30 -1.61 4.96
CA ARG A 264 -5.00 -1.57 5.66
C ARG A 264 -3.89 -0.98 4.78
N GLN A 265 -3.94 -1.22 3.47
CA GLN A 265 -2.92 -0.73 2.52
C GLN A 265 -2.93 0.80 2.36
N TYR A 266 -3.98 1.49 2.83
CA TYR A 266 -4.00 2.96 2.93
C TYR A 266 -2.93 3.49 3.93
N LEU A 267 -2.61 2.70 4.97
CA LEU A 267 -1.59 3.04 5.97
C LEU A 267 -0.16 3.02 5.39
N ALA A 268 0.14 2.13 4.44
CA ALA A 268 1.42 2.14 3.71
C ALA A 268 1.45 3.18 2.59
N TYR A 269 0.34 3.32 1.86
CA TYR A 269 0.21 4.29 0.77
C TYR A 269 0.46 5.73 1.23
N PHE A 270 -0.07 6.12 2.41
CA PHE A 270 -0.09 7.52 2.79
C PHE A 270 1.31 8.11 3.12
N PRO A 271 2.18 7.50 3.95
CA PRO A 271 3.57 7.93 4.11
C PRO A 271 4.35 7.96 2.79
N GLN A 272 4.05 7.02 1.90
CA GLN A 272 4.66 6.95 0.57
C GLN A 272 4.19 8.07 -0.37
N ALA A 273 2.95 8.54 -0.24
CA ALA A 273 2.34 9.53 -1.12
C ALA A 273 2.43 10.99 -0.61
N TYR A 274 2.70 11.25 0.67
CA TYR A 274 2.67 12.63 1.22
C TYR A 274 4.01 13.03 1.85
N TYR A 275 4.49 14.23 1.53
CA TYR A 275 5.74 14.82 2.04
C TYR A 275 5.61 16.35 2.23
N TYR A 276 6.48 16.94 3.06
CA TYR A 276 6.37 18.34 3.49
C TYR A 276 7.47 19.22 2.86
N THR A 277 7.11 20.45 2.48
CA THR A 277 8.05 21.54 2.14
C THR A 277 7.91 22.70 3.12
N GLU A 278 8.69 23.78 2.95
CA GLU A 278 8.55 25.00 3.77
C GLU A 278 7.16 25.67 3.64
N ASP A 279 6.48 25.52 2.50
CA ASP A 279 5.22 26.22 2.20
C ASP A 279 3.95 25.36 2.35
N PHE A 280 3.99 24.05 2.07
CA PHE A 280 2.81 23.15 2.15
C PHE A 280 3.18 21.64 2.10
N ILE A 281 2.17 20.79 2.34
CA ILE A 281 2.28 19.35 2.08
C ILE A 281 2.04 19.06 0.59
N ARG A 282 3.02 18.43 -0.05
CA ARG A 282 2.99 17.94 -1.43
C ARG A 282 2.51 16.48 -1.48
N ARG A 283 2.00 16.08 -2.65
CA ARG A 283 1.35 14.79 -2.92
C ARG A 283 1.28 14.53 -4.44
N PRO A 284 1.11 13.28 -4.91
CA PRO A 284 0.78 12.96 -6.30
C PRO A 284 -0.28 13.86 -6.91
N GLU A 285 0.00 14.35 -8.12
CA GLU A 285 -0.95 15.10 -8.91
C GLU A 285 -1.87 14.13 -9.64
N HIS A 286 -3.01 13.80 -9.02
CA HIS A 286 -3.97 12.83 -9.55
C HIS A 286 -5.42 13.25 -9.28
N GLY A 287 -6.18 13.37 -10.37
CA GLY A 287 -7.62 13.66 -10.40
C GLY A 287 -8.00 15.09 -10.01
N HIS A 288 -9.31 15.33 -9.93
CA HIS A 288 -9.90 16.63 -9.59
C HIS A 288 -9.17 17.31 -8.41
N ASN A 289 -8.66 18.52 -8.64
CA ASN A 289 -7.95 19.35 -7.64
C ASN A 289 -6.55 18.84 -7.23
N ALA A 290 -5.88 18.02 -8.06
CA ALA A 290 -4.46 17.67 -7.91
C ALA A 290 -3.62 18.81 -7.29
N HIS A 291 -3.62 19.96 -7.97
CA HIS A 291 -2.86 21.18 -7.66
C HIS A 291 -3.34 22.00 -6.44
N LYS A 292 -4.33 21.54 -5.64
CA LYS A 292 -4.78 22.25 -4.43
C LYS A 292 -3.90 21.91 -3.22
N ARG A 293 -3.02 22.86 -2.87
CA ARG A 293 -2.05 22.80 -1.76
C ARG A 293 -2.71 22.40 -0.42
N GLY A 294 -2.40 21.19 0.06
CA GLY A 294 -2.85 20.66 1.37
C GLY A 294 -4.36 20.44 1.56
N ALA A 295 -5.18 20.56 0.51
CA ALA A 295 -6.63 20.38 0.63
C ALA A 295 -7.00 18.94 1.04
N TYR A 296 -8.11 18.79 1.77
CA TYR A 296 -8.65 17.51 2.27
C TYR A 296 -7.73 16.65 3.18
N LEU A 297 -6.51 17.11 3.53
CA LEU A 297 -5.58 16.42 4.44
C LEU A 297 -6.25 15.90 5.71
N HIS A 298 -7.07 16.73 6.37
CA HIS A 298 -7.80 16.39 7.59
C HIS A 298 -8.76 15.18 7.45
N ASN A 299 -9.17 14.81 6.23
CA ASN A 299 -9.93 13.59 5.98
C ASN A 299 -9.00 12.40 5.79
N ALA A 300 -7.85 12.57 5.12
CA ALA A 300 -6.84 11.51 5.02
C ALA A 300 -6.31 11.15 6.42
N VAL A 301 -5.91 12.13 7.23
CA VAL A 301 -5.46 11.92 8.62
C VAL A 301 -6.55 11.25 9.46
N ALA A 302 -7.80 11.73 9.39
CA ALA A 302 -8.90 11.08 10.12
C ALA A 302 -9.32 9.71 9.55
N ALA A 303 -8.81 9.30 8.39
CA ALA A 303 -8.88 7.92 7.93
C ALA A 303 -7.73 7.07 8.50
N LEU A 304 -6.50 7.61 8.53
CA LEU A 304 -5.35 6.96 9.16
C LEU A 304 -5.63 6.63 10.62
N LEU A 305 -6.11 7.60 11.41
CA LEU A 305 -6.38 7.40 12.84
C LEU A 305 -7.32 6.22 13.10
N VAL A 306 -8.44 6.15 12.35
CA VAL A 306 -9.40 5.04 12.47
C VAL A 306 -8.79 3.71 12.00
N LEU A 307 -7.92 3.72 10.99
CA LEU A 307 -7.25 2.53 10.47
C LEU A 307 -6.06 2.09 11.36
N MET A 308 -5.40 3.00 12.05
CA MET A 308 -4.33 2.73 13.02
C MET A 308 -4.91 2.08 14.28
N ASP A 309 -6.02 2.60 14.81
CA ASP A 309 -6.75 1.99 15.93
C ASP A 309 -7.32 0.60 15.59
N GLU A 310 -7.66 0.37 14.32
CA GLU A 310 -8.18 -0.91 13.82
C GLU A 310 -7.07 -1.94 13.53
N TYR A 311 -5.90 -1.49 13.03
CA TYR A 311 -4.79 -2.34 12.63
C TYR A 311 -3.51 -2.08 13.46
N ALA A 312 -3.64 -1.77 14.75
CA ALA A 312 -2.57 -1.27 15.62
C ALA A 312 -1.28 -2.11 15.63
N ASP A 313 -1.40 -3.44 15.59
CA ASP A 313 -0.24 -4.35 15.60
C ASP A 313 0.58 -4.34 14.29
N SER A 314 -0.01 -3.85 13.19
CA SER A 314 0.54 -3.93 11.84
C SER A 314 1.74 -3.01 11.61
N GLU A 315 2.66 -3.42 10.72
CA GLU A 315 3.83 -2.63 10.35
C GLU A 315 3.44 -1.29 9.70
N GLU A 316 2.41 -1.30 8.87
CA GLU A 316 1.88 -0.10 8.21
C GLU A 316 1.29 0.90 9.22
N ALA A 317 0.68 0.42 10.31
CA ALA A 317 0.25 1.29 11.41
C ALA A 317 1.44 1.93 12.14
N ARG A 318 2.61 1.29 12.19
CA ARG A 318 3.84 1.86 12.78
C ARG A 318 4.46 2.95 11.92
N TRP A 319 4.41 2.78 10.59
CA TRP A 319 4.79 3.81 9.62
C TRP A 319 3.83 5.01 9.69
N ALA A 320 2.52 4.76 9.73
CA ALA A 320 1.50 5.81 9.86
C ALA A 320 1.58 6.52 11.23
N SER A 321 1.79 5.77 12.33
CA SER A 321 2.01 6.33 13.67
C SER A 321 3.23 7.23 13.71
N TRP A 322 4.36 6.81 13.13
CA TRP A 322 5.53 7.68 13.03
C TRP A 322 5.22 8.96 12.26
N TRP A 323 4.55 8.86 11.10
CA TRP A 323 4.19 10.02 10.25
C TRP A 323 3.30 11.02 10.99
N VAL A 324 2.29 10.54 11.72
CA VAL A 324 1.35 11.39 12.48
C VAL A 324 2.06 12.13 13.63
N HIS A 325 3.03 11.51 14.30
CA HIS A 325 3.65 12.06 15.51
C HIS A 325 4.96 12.86 15.29
N ASN A 326 5.70 12.64 14.20
CA ASN A 326 7.10 13.10 14.09
C ASN A 326 7.36 14.25 13.09
N ILE A 327 6.40 14.62 12.25
CA ILE A 327 6.69 15.55 11.13
C ILE A 327 6.50 17.01 11.52
N GLU A 328 7.53 17.82 11.29
CA GLU A 328 7.56 19.26 11.60
C GLU A 328 6.62 20.10 10.70
N GLY A 329 5.32 19.98 10.89
CA GLY A 329 4.33 20.77 10.14
C GLY A 329 2.98 20.99 10.80
N ALA A 330 2.63 20.21 11.84
CA ALA A 330 1.35 20.36 12.55
C ALA A 330 1.15 21.80 13.11
N ASP A 331 2.19 22.36 13.76
CA ASP A 331 2.17 23.73 14.27
C ASP A 331 2.33 24.81 13.18
N ARG A 332 2.85 24.47 11.99
CA ARG A 332 3.21 25.45 10.94
C ARG A 332 2.03 25.89 10.09
N TYR A 333 0.97 25.08 9.95
CA TYR A 333 -0.18 25.40 9.08
C TYR A 333 -1.53 25.51 9.81
N PRO A 334 -1.69 26.42 10.80
CA PRO A 334 -2.94 26.64 11.53
C PRO A 334 -4.08 27.24 10.67
N GLY A 335 -3.96 27.27 9.33
CA GLY A 335 -5.04 27.53 8.37
C GLY A 335 -5.61 26.30 7.66
N ASN A 336 -4.85 25.19 7.56
CA ASN A 336 -5.21 23.97 6.81
C ASN A 336 -5.33 22.72 7.72
N ASP A 337 -5.44 22.99 9.02
CA ASP A 337 -5.25 22.13 10.18
C ASP A 337 -6.24 20.95 10.30
N SER A 338 -5.77 19.83 10.89
CA SER A 338 -6.54 18.63 11.27
C SER A 338 -7.72 18.91 12.21
N ARG A 339 -7.70 20.04 12.94
CA ARG A 339 -8.73 20.64 13.83
C ARG A 339 -10.21 20.61 13.39
N TYR A 340 -10.57 20.16 12.20
CA TYR A 340 -11.97 19.90 11.86
C TYR A 340 -12.57 18.70 12.62
N PHE A 341 -11.72 17.82 13.17
CA PHE A 341 -12.14 16.58 13.83
C PHE A 341 -11.30 16.27 15.09
N ALA A 342 -11.22 17.21 16.03
CA ALA A 342 -10.57 16.99 17.33
C ALA A 342 -11.17 15.78 18.09
N GLU A 343 -12.43 15.41 17.82
CA GLU A 343 -13.01 14.17 18.34
C GLU A 343 -12.43 12.88 17.73
N MET A 344 -11.94 12.91 16.49
CA MET A 344 -11.38 11.70 15.85
C MET A 344 -9.97 11.44 16.37
N ASP A 345 -9.17 12.50 16.49
CA ASP A 345 -7.87 12.50 17.15
C ASP A 345 -7.99 11.96 18.58
N LEU A 346 -8.80 12.60 19.42
CA LEU A 346 -8.99 12.18 20.81
C LEU A 346 -9.48 10.72 20.96
N ILE A 347 -10.36 10.22 20.09
CA ILE A 347 -10.94 8.88 20.21
C ILE A 347 -10.05 7.78 19.62
N PHE A 348 -9.40 8.02 18.48
CA PHE A 348 -8.71 6.98 17.71
C PHE A 348 -7.18 7.08 17.75
N SER A 349 -6.58 8.20 18.16
CA SER A 349 -5.14 8.25 18.42
C SER A 349 -4.79 7.31 19.58
N ASP A 350 -3.72 6.54 19.39
CA ASP A 350 -3.16 5.62 20.39
C ASP A 350 -1.65 5.79 20.43
N ASN A 351 -1.15 6.36 21.52
CA ASN A 351 0.25 6.71 21.70
C ASN A 351 1.13 5.49 22.02
N ASP A 352 0.52 4.33 22.29
CA ASP A 352 1.22 3.08 22.58
C ASP A 352 1.52 2.26 21.30
N ILE A 353 1.02 2.69 20.11
CA ILE A 353 1.39 2.09 18.81
C ILE A 353 2.87 2.40 18.51
N PRO A 354 3.74 1.36 18.39
CA PRO A 354 5.16 1.56 18.11
C PRO A 354 5.40 2.37 16.84
N GLN A 355 6.42 3.23 16.84
CA GLN A 355 6.73 4.10 15.70
C GLN A 355 7.94 3.56 14.94
N THR A 356 7.80 3.36 13.63
CA THR A 356 8.89 2.91 12.75
C THR A 356 9.26 4.05 11.80
N ALA A 357 10.52 4.48 11.86
CA ALA A 357 11.02 5.62 11.10
C ALA A 357 10.95 5.35 9.57
N PRO A 358 10.85 6.39 8.73
CA PRO A 358 10.58 6.21 7.31
C PRO A 358 11.84 5.82 6.51
N PHE A 359 13.03 5.94 7.09
CA PHE A 359 14.29 5.58 6.44
C PHE A 359 14.35 4.10 6.01
N ASP A 360 13.64 3.23 6.73
CA ASP A 360 13.56 1.80 6.46
C ASP A 360 12.49 1.44 5.40
N GLN A 361 11.71 2.42 4.91
CA GLN A 361 10.65 2.19 3.92
C GLN A 361 11.19 2.19 2.47
N PRO A 362 10.57 1.45 1.55
CA PRO A 362 10.97 1.43 0.13
C PRO A 362 11.04 2.82 -0.53
N LEU A 363 11.99 2.99 -1.47
CA LEU A 363 12.14 4.19 -2.29
C LEU A 363 11.18 4.25 -3.50
N ALA A 364 10.36 3.22 -3.71
CA ALA A 364 9.17 3.29 -4.54
C ALA A 364 8.06 2.41 -3.99
N TYR A 365 6.83 2.76 -4.33
CA TYR A 365 5.62 2.08 -3.89
C TYR A 365 4.62 1.99 -5.06
N PHE A 366 4.00 0.83 -5.23
CA PHE A 366 3.08 0.56 -6.33
C PHE A 366 1.63 0.49 -5.84
N ALA A 367 0.85 1.51 -6.15
CA ALA A 367 -0.58 1.56 -5.89
C ALA A 367 -1.36 0.75 -6.95
N GLU A 368 -1.35 -0.57 -6.78
CA GLU A 368 -1.82 -1.56 -7.75
C GLU A 368 -3.20 -1.28 -8.36
N GLY A 369 -4.21 -0.96 -7.55
CA GLY A 369 -5.58 -0.75 -8.01
C GLY A 369 -5.77 0.45 -8.95
N ASN A 370 -4.79 1.36 -9.00
CA ASN A 370 -4.74 2.50 -9.92
C ASN A 370 -3.60 2.41 -10.95
N GLY A 371 -2.78 1.36 -10.90
CA GLY A 371 -1.56 1.23 -11.72
C GLY A 371 -0.60 2.40 -11.57
N MET A 372 -0.42 2.92 -10.36
CA MET A 372 0.41 4.10 -10.10
C MET A 372 1.69 3.76 -9.33
N TRP A 373 2.84 4.01 -9.93
CA TRP A 373 4.12 4.10 -9.24
C TRP A 373 4.24 5.46 -8.53
N ILE A 374 4.75 5.42 -7.31
CA ILE A 374 5.17 6.58 -6.51
C ILE A 374 6.63 6.34 -6.15
N CYS A 375 7.52 7.27 -6.49
CA CYS A 375 8.97 7.08 -6.44
C CYS A 375 9.65 8.27 -5.75
N ARG A 376 10.74 8.01 -5.03
CA ARG A 376 11.58 9.03 -4.39
C ARG A 376 13.06 8.66 -4.56
N SER A 377 13.96 9.66 -4.55
CA SER A 377 15.41 9.39 -4.49
C SER A 377 15.87 8.99 -3.09
N ASN A 378 15.35 9.65 -2.05
CA ASN A 378 15.75 9.42 -0.67
C ASN A 378 14.58 9.59 0.34
N TRP A 379 14.84 9.19 1.58
CA TRP A 379 14.09 9.63 2.75
C TRP A 379 14.94 10.62 3.56
N THR A 380 14.32 11.74 3.94
CA THR A 380 14.95 12.81 4.71
C THR A 380 14.46 12.79 6.16
N GLN A 381 15.27 13.37 7.06
CA GLN A 381 14.93 13.42 8.48
C GLN A 381 13.64 14.25 8.70
N GLY A 382 12.71 13.70 9.48
CA GLY A 382 11.39 14.28 9.67
C GLY A 382 10.43 14.10 8.49
N ALA A 383 10.73 13.23 7.50
CA ALA A 383 9.96 13.07 6.26
C ALA A 383 9.66 14.42 5.56
N THR A 384 10.69 15.25 5.57
CA THR A 384 10.75 16.55 4.89
C THR A 384 10.91 16.35 3.38
N GLU A 385 11.26 17.41 2.67
CA GLU A 385 11.38 17.45 1.22
C GLU A 385 12.42 16.44 0.70
N PRO A 386 12.07 15.45 -0.14
CA PRO A 386 13.04 14.58 -0.79
C PRO A 386 13.72 15.32 -1.95
N ARG A 387 14.95 14.93 -2.33
CA ARG A 387 15.64 15.56 -3.47
C ARG A 387 14.83 15.45 -4.76
N THR A 388 14.18 14.30 -4.96
CA THR A 388 13.32 14.00 -6.10
C THR A 388 12.12 13.17 -5.65
N PHE A 389 10.93 13.52 -6.15
CA PHE A 389 9.69 12.76 -6.01
C PHE A 389 9.01 12.67 -7.37
N ALA A 390 8.64 11.48 -7.79
CA ALA A 390 8.06 11.24 -9.11
C ALA A 390 6.88 10.26 -9.05
N THR A 391 6.01 10.36 -10.03
CA THR A 391 4.89 9.43 -10.20
C THR A 391 4.79 8.99 -11.66
N PHE A 392 4.31 7.78 -11.90
CA PHE A 392 3.91 7.30 -13.22
C PHE A 392 2.63 6.48 -13.08
N ARG A 393 1.62 6.76 -13.92
CA ARG A 393 0.32 6.10 -13.84
C ARG A 393 -0.09 5.47 -15.17
N ALA A 394 -0.31 4.16 -15.16
CA ALA A 394 -0.98 3.43 -16.23
C ALA A 394 -1.72 2.24 -15.61
N GLY A 395 -3.04 2.33 -15.54
CA GLY A 395 -3.83 1.34 -14.81
C GLY A 395 -5.33 1.44 -15.01
N ASN A 396 -6.03 0.40 -14.56
CA ASN A 396 -7.47 0.32 -14.54
C ASN A 396 -8.13 1.57 -13.90
N TRP A 397 -9.28 1.96 -14.46
CA TRP A 397 -9.96 3.24 -14.18
C TRP A 397 -11.40 2.95 -13.76
N THR A 398 -11.87 3.46 -12.62
CA THR A 398 -13.24 3.17 -12.15
C THR A 398 -14.15 4.36 -12.41
N TRP A 399 -15.44 4.13 -12.70
CA TRP A 399 -16.46 5.14 -13.00
C TRP A 399 -16.76 6.11 -11.85
N PHE A 400 -15.85 7.06 -11.69
CA PHE A 400 -16.00 8.24 -10.86
C PHE A 400 -15.79 9.46 -11.75
N ASN A 401 -16.51 10.54 -11.42
CA ASN A 401 -16.49 11.79 -12.19
C ASN A 401 -15.25 12.65 -11.84
N GLN A 402 -14.23 12.06 -11.22
CA GLN A 402 -13.10 12.77 -10.62
C GLN A 402 -11.77 12.46 -11.31
N ASN A 403 -11.79 11.50 -12.22
CA ASN A 403 -10.63 10.90 -12.84
C ASN A 403 -10.44 11.49 -14.24
N HIS A 404 -9.19 11.71 -14.62
CA HIS A 404 -8.86 12.31 -15.91
C HIS A 404 -8.67 11.21 -16.99
N TRP A 405 -8.22 11.63 -18.18
CA TRP A 405 -7.82 10.78 -19.30
C TRP A 405 -6.28 10.74 -19.39
N ASP A 406 -5.68 10.37 -18.26
CA ASP A 406 -4.28 10.55 -17.85
C ASP A 406 -3.44 9.25 -17.91
N GLN A 407 -3.83 8.25 -18.70
CA GLN A 407 -3.05 7.02 -18.77
C GLN A 407 -1.68 7.26 -19.41
N GLY A 408 -0.63 6.68 -18.83
CA GLY A 408 0.77 6.93 -19.18
C GLY A 408 1.34 8.25 -18.64
N ASN A 409 0.57 9.06 -17.89
CA ASN A 409 1.05 10.31 -17.31
C ASN A 409 2.18 10.07 -16.28
N PHE A 410 3.06 11.05 -16.15
CA PHE A 410 4.11 11.07 -15.14
C PHE A 410 4.44 12.50 -14.72
N CYS A 411 4.78 12.71 -13.45
CA CYS A 411 5.20 14.01 -12.91
C CYS A 411 6.56 13.89 -12.24
N ILE A 412 7.34 14.96 -12.26
CA ILE A 412 8.69 15.06 -11.69
C ILE A 412 8.76 16.32 -10.83
N TYR A 413 8.81 16.12 -9.52
CA TYR A 413 9.26 17.12 -8.55
C TYR A 413 10.73 16.86 -8.23
N SER A 414 11.59 17.88 -8.26
CA SER A 414 13.01 17.70 -7.97
C SER A 414 13.71 19.02 -7.64
N HIS A 415 14.74 18.95 -6.78
CA HIS A 415 15.60 20.07 -6.39
C HIS A 415 14.80 21.30 -5.87
N GLY A 416 13.71 21.02 -5.13
CA GLY A 416 12.80 22.02 -4.56
C GLY A 416 11.56 22.35 -5.41
N GLU A 417 11.56 21.98 -6.69
CA GLU A 417 10.71 22.59 -7.72
C GLU A 417 9.87 21.57 -8.52
N ASP A 418 8.71 22.01 -8.99
CA ASP A 418 7.84 21.23 -9.87
C ASP A 418 8.32 21.30 -11.33
N LEU A 419 9.17 20.35 -11.72
CA LEU A 419 9.88 20.36 -13.01
C LEU A 419 9.08 19.73 -14.17
N LEU A 420 8.16 18.83 -13.88
CA LEU A 420 7.18 18.29 -14.83
C LEU A 420 5.86 18.02 -14.09
N VAL A 421 4.78 18.69 -14.48
CA VAL A 421 3.50 18.73 -13.74
C VAL A 421 2.37 18.03 -14.49
N ASP A 422 1.33 17.62 -13.77
CA ASP A 422 0.02 17.40 -14.39
C ASP A 422 -0.61 18.76 -14.77
N GLY A 423 -1.51 18.78 -15.76
CA GLY A 423 -1.97 20.03 -16.36
C GLY A 423 -3.44 20.39 -16.13
N GLY A 424 -3.70 21.69 -16.31
CA GLY A 424 -5.02 22.29 -16.17
C GLY A 424 -5.39 22.56 -14.71
N LEU A 425 -6.56 23.16 -14.51
CA LEU A 425 -7.09 23.43 -13.18
C LEU A 425 -8.58 23.07 -13.15
N TYR A 426 -9.05 22.55 -12.01
CA TYR A 426 -10.44 22.21 -11.80
C TYR A 426 -11.28 23.46 -11.50
N ASP A 427 -12.13 23.85 -12.46
CA ASP A 427 -13.04 25.02 -12.42
C ASP A 427 -14.00 25.06 -11.21
N GLY A 428 -14.30 23.90 -10.62
CA GLY A 428 -15.23 23.76 -9.49
C GLY A 428 -16.56 23.11 -9.89
N GLY A 429 -17.03 23.29 -11.12
CA GLY A 429 -18.35 22.91 -11.61
C GLY A 429 -18.38 21.67 -12.52
N GLY A 430 -17.30 21.39 -13.25
CA GLY A 430 -17.31 20.49 -14.39
C GLY A 430 -17.80 21.18 -15.67
N ASP A 431 -17.36 22.42 -15.89
CA ASP A 431 -17.75 23.25 -17.03
C ASP A 431 -16.80 23.00 -18.22
N VAL A 432 -16.79 23.90 -19.21
CA VAL A 432 -16.11 23.69 -20.51
C VAL A 432 -14.61 23.43 -20.39
N THR A 433 -13.92 23.99 -19.38
CA THR A 433 -12.49 23.73 -19.12
C THR A 433 -12.22 22.29 -18.71
N VAL A 434 -13.05 21.73 -17.83
CA VAL A 434 -12.98 20.32 -17.46
C VAL A 434 -13.17 19.41 -18.67
N ILE A 435 -14.11 19.74 -19.57
CA ILE A 435 -14.42 18.93 -20.76
C ILE A 435 -13.31 18.99 -21.82
N ASN A 436 -12.73 20.18 -22.07
CA ASN A 436 -11.85 20.42 -23.22
C ASN A 436 -10.35 20.52 -22.90
N TYR A 437 -9.96 20.72 -21.62
CA TYR A 437 -8.55 20.71 -21.23
C TYR A 437 -8.26 19.85 -20.00
N HIS A 438 -8.75 20.19 -18.81
CA HIS A 438 -8.19 19.65 -17.55
C HIS A 438 -8.33 18.13 -17.40
N HIS A 439 -9.38 17.49 -17.94
CA HIS A 439 -9.46 16.03 -17.97
C HIS A 439 -8.78 15.41 -19.20
N GLN A 440 -8.57 16.18 -20.27
CA GLN A 440 -8.15 15.69 -21.57
C GLN A 440 -6.65 15.36 -21.57
N THR A 441 -6.27 14.31 -22.30
CA THR A 441 -4.86 13.89 -22.44
C THR A 441 -3.91 14.99 -22.94
N ILE A 442 -4.43 16.08 -23.52
CA ILE A 442 -3.66 17.29 -23.91
C ILE A 442 -3.18 18.13 -22.72
N ALA A 443 -3.63 17.83 -21.51
CA ALA A 443 -3.15 18.41 -20.26
C ALA A 443 -2.13 17.51 -19.53
N HIS A 444 -1.90 16.28 -19.99
CA HIS A 444 -1.12 15.28 -19.26
C HIS A 444 0.17 14.92 -20.02
N ASN A 445 1.21 14.45 -19.32
CA ASN A 445 2.51 14.06 -19.90
C ASN A 445 2.42 12.71 -20.63
N SER A 446 1.53 12.61 -21.60
CA SER A 446 1.09 11.37 -22.26
C SER A 446 1.17 11.50 -23.80
N LEU A 447 0.26 10.87 -24.53
CA LEU A 447 0.26 10.74 -25.98
C LEU A 447 -1.06 11.19 -26.60
N LEU A 448 -0.99 11.92 -27.72
CA LEU A 448 -2.14 12.24 -28.58
C LEU A 448 -2.02 11.48 -29.91
N ILE A 449 -3.14 10.95 -30.40
CA ILE A 449 -3.28 10.38 -31.74
C ILE A 449 -4.53 10.99 -32.36
N LYS A 450 -4.37 11.96 -33.26
CA LYS A 450 -5.45 12.80 -33.76
C LYS A 450 -6.03 12.29 -35.08
N ASP A 451 -7.18 11.61 -35.03
CA ASP A 451 -8.04 11.48 -36.22
C ASP A 451 -8.79 12.80 -36.41
N PRO A 452 -8.53 13.56 -37.50
CA PRO A 452 -9.19 14.84 -37.76
C PRO A 452 -10.70 14.71 -38.07
N ARG A 453 -11.22 13.48 -38.14
CA ARG A 453 -12.66 13.18 -38.32
C ARG A 453 -13.34 12.71 -37.03
N GLN A 454 -12.63 12.61 -35.90
CA GLN A 454 -13.28 12.42 -34.60
C GLN A 454 -14.02 13.72 -34.23
N THR A 455 -15.32 13.60 -34.03
CA THR A 455 -16.27 14.71 -33.80
C THR A 455 -16.89 14.71 -32.41
N LYS A 456 -16.69 13.65 -31.62
CA LYS A 456 -17.10 13.55 -30.22
C LYS A 456 -16.04 12.86 -29.37
N GLY A 457 -16.02 13.20 -28.09
CA GLY A 457 -15.35 12.44 -27.04
C GLY A 457 -16.19 11.25 -26.57
N TRP A 458 -15.84 10.75 -25.40
CA TRP A 458 -16.63 9.77 -24.63
C TRP A 458 -16.85 10.28 -23.20
N HIS A 459 -17.20 11.56 -23.04
CA HIS A 459 -17.43 12.15 -21.72
C HIS A 459 -18.85 11.89 -21.21
N PHE A 460 -19.04 11.95 -19.89
CA PHE A 460 -20.38 12.03 -19.30
C PHE A 460 -21.08 13.33 -19.72
N TYR A 461 -20.33 14.45 -19.71
CA TYR A 461 -20.86 15.77 -19.99
C TYR A 461 -21.16 16.03 -21.48
N ASP A 462 -20.62 15.22 -22.40
CA ASP A 462 -20.94 15.25 -23.85
C ASP A 462 -22.43 14.94 -24.12
N TRP A 463 -23.14 14.39 -23.13
CA TRP A 463 -24.57 14.10 -23.16
C TRP A 463 -25.43 15.28 -22.67
N THR A 464 -24.80 16.32 -22.11
CA THR A 464 -25.47 17.44 -21.43
C THR A 464 -25.04 18.83 -21.93
N LEU A 465 -23.89 18.96 -22.59
CA LEU A 465 -23.30 20.23 -23.01
C LEU A 465 -22.76 20.14 -24.45
N ASP A 466 -23.13 21.11 -25.30
CA ASP A 466 -22.51 21.30 -26.62
C ASP A 466 -21.12 21.93 -26.45
N GLY A 467 -20.08 21.37 -27.08
CA GLY A 467 -18.76 22.04 -27.16
C GLY A 467 -17.50 21.18 -27.07
N PHE A 468 -17.54 19.87 -27.27
CA PHE A 468 -16.35 19.00 -27.28
C PHE A 468 -15.30 19.46 -28.30
N GLU A 469 -14.05 19.61 -27.86
CA GLU A 469 -12.89 19.85 -28.71
C GLU A 469 -12.03 18.61 -28.94
N ASN A 470 -11.74 18.31 -30.21
CA ASN A 470 -10.88 17.19 -30.59
C ASN A 470 -9.40 17.53 -30.33
N SER A 471 -8.95 17.23 -29.12
CA SER A 471 -7.55 17.26 -28.68
C SER A 471 -6.68 16.20 -29.39
N GLY A 472 -7.29 15.07 -29.76
CA GLY A 472 -6.61 13.85 -30.21
C GLY A 472 -6.28 12.87 -29.07
N GLY A 473 -6.68 13.16 -27.84
CA GLY A 473 -6.37 12.38 -26.64
C GLY A 473 -7.03 11.00 -26.54
N GLN A 474 -6.99 10.45 -25.34
CA GLN A 474 -7.63 9.19 -24.97
C GLN A 474 -9.15 9.30 -25.07
N ASN A 475 -9.79 8.16 -25.29
CA ASN A 475 -11.23 7.98 -25.29
C ASN A 475 -11.57 7.02 -24.16
N ARG A 476 -12.74 7.20 -23.53
CA ARG A 476 -13.25 6.29 -22.50
C ARG A 476 -14.23 5.30 -23.14
N PRO A 477 -13.82 4.09 -23.56
CA PRO A 477 -14.78 3.10 -23.99
C PRO A 477 -15.64 2.66 -22.80
N TRP A 478 -16.92 2.38 -23.03
CA TRP A 478 -17.82 1.99 -21.95
C TRP A 478 -17.70 0.49 -21.65
N ARG A 479 -16.58 0.07 -21.04
CA ARG A 479 -16.41 -1.31 -20.54
C ARG A 479 -17.33 -1.50 -19.35
N GLU A 480 -18.54 -1.95 -19.68
CA GLU A 480 -18.95 -3.25 -19.18
C GLU A 480 -17.75 -4.19 -19.35
N THR A 481 -16.83 -4.21 -18.37
CA THR A 481 -16.16 -5.46 -18.07
C THR A 481 -17.29 -6.38 -17.70
N LEU A 482 -17.74 -7.12 -18.72
CA LEU A 482 -18.44 -8.39 -18.64
C LEU A 482 -19.77 -8.33 -17.85
N PRO A 483 -20.93 -8.60 -18.48
CA PRO A 483 -22.20 -8.82 -17.77
C PRO A 483 -22.16 -9.87 -16.63
N ASP A 484 -21.09 -10.68 -16.60
CA ASP A 484 -20.75 -11.68 -15.59
C ASP A 484 -19.34 -11.46 -14.93
N ALA A 485 -18.70 -10.28 -15.02
CA ALA A 485 -17.48 -9.95 -14.25
C ALA A 485 -17.94 -9.46 -12.89
N VAL A 486 -18.39 -10.43 -12.12
CA VAL A 486 -18.96 -10.16 -10.83
C VAL A 486 -17.82 -9.97 -9.84
N LEU A 487 -17.52 -8.70 -9.55
CA LEU A 487 -16.82 -8.31 -8.33
C LEU A 487 -17.52 -9.02 -7.15
N ASP A 488 -16.86 -10.03 -6.60
CA ASP A 488 -17.35 -10.91 -5.52
C ASP A 488 -18.56 -11.82 -5.84
N GLY A 489 -18.75 -12.28 -7.08
CA GLY A 489 -19.71 -13.36 -7.42
C GLY A 489 -21.22 -13.05 -7.26
N ALA A 490 -21.56 -11.90 -6.66
CA ALA A 490 -22.90 -11.38 -6.43
C ALA A 490 -23.67 -11.01 -7.72
N ARG A 491 -24.45 -11.96 -8.27
CA ARG A 491 -25.38 -11.74 -9.40
C ARG A 491 -26.15 -10.41 -9.27
N LYS A 492 -26.40 -9.75 -10.41
CA LYS A 492 -27.27 -8.56 -10.54
C LYS A 492 -28.44 -8.59 -9.54
N ASP A 493 -28.40 -7.72 -8.54
CA ASP A 493 -29.46 -7.64 -7.54
C ASP A 493 -30.63 -6.81 -8.11
N PRO A 494 -31.83 -7.39 -8.32
CA PRO A 494 -32.97 -6.68 -8.89
C PRO A 494 -33.54 -5.59 -7.96
N ARG A 495 -33.06 -5.48 -6.71
CA ARG A 495 -33.30 -4.30 -5.83
C ARG A 495 -32.51 -3.06 -6.29
N TRP A 496 -31.50 -3.25 -7.15
CA TRP A 496 -30.57 -2.23 -7.61
C TRP A 496 -30.59 -2.04 -9.14
N PRO A 497 -31.62 -1.39 -9.72
CA PRO A 497 -31.57 -0.93 -11.12
C PRO A 497 -30.34 -0.04 -11.40
N GLN A 498 -29.88 0.68 -10.38
CA GLN A 498 -28.69 1.53 -10.44
C GLN A 498 -27.35 0.75 -10.29
N SER A 499 -27.39 -0.58 -10.07
CA SER A 499 -26.20 -1.44 -10.18
C SER A 499 -25.81 -1.77 -11.62
N GLU A 500 -26.65 -1.39 -12.61
CA GLU A 500 -26.29 -1.33 -14.04
C GLU A 500 -25.27 -0.19 -14.34
N GLY A 501 -24.47 0.20 -13.35
CA GLY A 501 -23.76 1.47 -13.29
C GLY A 501 -22.30 1.42 -12.83
N SER A 502 -21.84 0.42 -12.07
CA SER A 502 -20.49 0.42 -11.47
C SER A 502 -19.49 -0.32 -12.37
N TYR A 503 -18.67 0.44 -13.10
CA TYR A 503 -17.75 -0.08 -14.11
C TYR A 503 -16.29 0.19 -13.78
N VAL A 504 -15.49 -0.89 -13.84
CA VAL A 504 -14.04 -0.82 -13.96
C VAL A 504 -13.72 -0.87 -15.44
N HIS A 505 -13.12 0.21 -15.93
CA HIS A 505 -12.64 0.36 -17.29
C HIS A 505 -11.17 -0.06 -17.31
N ASP A 506 -10.91 -1.21 -17.92
CA ASP A 506 -9.64 -1.46 -18.59
C ASP A 506 -9.41 -0.32 -19.60
N MET A 507 -8.25 0.31 -19.46
CA MET A 507 -7.82 1.53 -20.14
C MET A 507 -6.31 1.43 -20.40
N ALA A 508 -5.57 1.04 -19.35
CA ALA A 508 -4.16 0.71 -19.42
C ALA A 508 -3.81 -0.31 -18.33
N ASP A 509 -2.74 -1.06 -18.53
CA ASP A 509 -2.17 -1.96 -17.52
C ASP A 509 -0.64 -1.95 -17.59
N ILE A 510 0.01 -2.04 -16.44
CA ILE A 510 1.47 -2.21 -16.33
C ILE A 510 1.78 -3.71 -16.35
N GLU A 511 2.03 -4.24 -17.54
CA GLU A 511 2.26 -5.68 -17.79
C GLU A 511 3.58 -6.18 -17.16
N ARG A 512 4.62 -5.33 -17.17
CA ARG A 512 5.96 -5.65 -16.63
C ARG A 512 6.47 -4.47 -15.81
N LYS A 513 7.12 -4.76 -14.68
CA LYS A 513 7.63 -3.75 -13.76
C LYS A 513 8.79 -4.31 -12.93
N ALA A 514 9.68 -3.42 -12.50
CA ALA A 514 10.76 -3.76 -11.57
C ALA A 514 11.06 -2.55 -10.68
N ASP A 515 11.55 -2.81 -9.46
CA ASP A 515 12.14 -1.78 -8.61
C ASP A 515 13.35 -2.37 -7.87
N ASN A 516 14.44 -1.60 -7.83
CA ASN A 516 15.66 -1.93 -7.10
C ASN A 516 16.45 -0.62 -6.79
N PRO A 517 17.51 -0.64 -5.97
CA PRO A 517 18.24 0.58 -5.60
C PRO A 517 18.81 1.41 -6.77
N ARG A 518 18.91 0.85 -7.98
CA ARG A 518 19.40 1.52 -9.19
C ARG A 518 18.29 2.14 -10.05
N TYR A 519 17.08 1.55 -10.09
CA TYR A 519 15.97 2.08 -10.90
C TYR A 519 14.57 1.57 -10.48
N THR A 520 13.53 2.31 -10.88
CA THR A 520 12.15 1.84 -11.01
C THR A 520 11.78 1.77 -12.50
N TYR A 521 11.02 0.74 -12.89
CA TYR A 521 10.60 0.47 -14.27
C TYR A 521 9.12 0.12 -14.36
N ALA A 522 8.48 0.58 -15.44
CA ALA A 522 7.18 0.11 -15.91
C ALA A 522 7.15 -0.03 -17.43
N TYR A 523 6.59 -1.14 -17.91
CA TYR A 523 6.06 -1.31 -19.25
C TYR A 523 4.53 -1.24 -19.15
N ALA A 524 3.90 -0.37 -19.92
CA ALA A 524 2.45 -0.21 -19.96
C ALA A 524 1.87 -0.38 -21.36
N ASP A 525 0.82 -1.20 -21.50
CA ASP A 525 -0.12 -1.09 -22.63
C ASP A 525 -1.09 0.05 -22.32
N LEU A 526 -1.12 1.06 -23.18
CA LEU A 526 -2.04 2.20 -23.16
C LEU A 526 -3.09 2.11 -24.28
N THR A 527 -3.03 1.07 -25.13
CA THR A 527 -3.84 0.91 -26.35
C THR A 527 -5.33 1.01 -26.05
N ASN A 528 -5.78 0.49 -24.91
CA ASN A 528 -7.20 0.45 -24.57
C ASN A 528 -7.78 1.81 -24.15
N ALA A 529 -6.93 2.78 -23.81
CA ALA A 529 -7.31 4.17 -23.57
C ALA A 529 -7.55 4.94 -24.88
N TYR A 530 -7.31 4.34 -26.05
CA TYR A 530 -7.58 4.95 -27.35
C TYR A 530 -8.48 4.03 -28.18
N ALA A 531 -9.33 4.61 -29.03
CA ALA A 531 -10.21 3.83 -29.89
C ALA A 531 -9.37 2.92 -30.81
N ASN A 532 -9.51 1.61 -30.65
CA ASN A 532 -8.72 0.58 -31.33
C ASN A 532 -9.64 -0.58 -31.78
N PRO A 533 -9.18 -1.53 -32.62
CA PRO A 533 -10.03 -2.61 -33.14
C PRO A 533 -10.52 -3.64 -32.10
N ARG A 534 -9.81 -3.87 -30.98
CA ARG A 534 -10.25 -4.80 -29.91
C ARG A 534 -11.65 -4.42 -29.39
N TRP A 535 -11.99 -3.13 -29.48
CA TRP A 535 -13.29 -2.58 -29.10
C TRP A 535 -14.50 -3.21 -29.85
N GLU A 536 -14.34 -3.72 -31.08
CA GLU A 536 -15.44 -4.43 -31.76
C GLU A 536 -15.73 -5.82 -31.13
N GLU A 537 -14.80 -6.36 -30.35
CA GLU A 537 -14.94 -7.61 -29.60
C GLU A 537 -15.34 -7.34 -28.13
N ASP A 538 -14.79 -6.28 -27.52
CA ASP A 538 -15.02 -5.89 -26.12
C ASP A 538 -16.39 -5.24 -25.83
N TYR A 539 -16.99 -4.53 -26.80
CA TYR A 539 -18.20 -3.74 -26.56
C TYR A 539 -19.39 -4.18 -27.40
N ALA A 540 -20.56 -4.27 -26.77
CA ALA A 540 -21.80 -4.54 -27.47
C ALA A 540 -22.06 -3.48 -28.57
N ALA A 541 -22.38 -3.92 -29.79
CA ALA A 541 -22.55 -3.04 -30.95
C ALA A 541 -23.59 -1.91 -30.78
N SER A 542 -24.53 -2.05 -29.83
CA SER A 542 -25.44 -0.94 -29.44
C SER A 542 -24.72 0.19 -28.71
N ARG A 543 -23.73 -0.11 -27.85
CA ARG A 543 -22.90 0.89 -27.16
C ARG A 543 -22.01 1.64 -28.16
N LEU A 544 -21.42 0.91 -29.12
CA LEU A 544 -20.62 1.49 -30.20
C LEU A 544 -21.43 2.35 -31.19
N ALA A 545 -22.76 2.22 -31.19
CA ALA A 545 -23.65 3.02 -32.04
C ALA A 545 -24.09 4.36 -31.39
N ASP A 546 -23.93 4.53 -30.08
CA ASP A 546 -24.26 5.77 -29.35
C ASP A 546 -23.12 6.81 -29.43
N VAL A 547 -22.00 6.49 -30.08
CA VAL A 547 -20.70 7.18 -30.01
C VAL A 547 -20.03 7.31 -31.39
N ASP A 548 -19.07 8.22 -31.52
CA ASP A 548 -18.23 8.33 -32.72
C ASP A 548 -17.07 7.31 -32.66
N TYR A 549 -17.41 6.01 -32.70
CA TYR A 549 -16.41 4.94 -32.67
C TYR A 549 -15.62 4.89 -33.97
N ARG A 550 -14.33 5.18 -33.85
CA ARG A 550 -13.38 5.29 -34.96
C ARG A 550 -12.03 4.68 -34.54
N PRO A 551 -11.68 3.46 -34.95
CA PRO A 551 -10.37 2.87 -34.65
C PRO A 551 -9.26 3.78 -35.17
N LYS A 552 -8.47 4.37 -34.25
CA LYS A 552 -7.39 5.32 -34.55
C LYS A 552 -5.98 4.81 -34.23
N VAL A 553 -5.86 3.84 -33.31
CA VAL A 553 -4.62 3.11 -33.03
C VAL A 553 -4.78 1.62 -33.29
N GLY A 554 -3.70 0.95 -33.66
CA GLY A 554 -3.54 -0.50 -33.54
C GLY A 554 -2.81 -0.90 -32.25
N ASN A 555 -1.94 -0.02 -31.75
CA ASN A 555 -1.10 -0.25 -30.56
C ASN A 555 -0.58 1.09 -29.99
N VAL A 556 -0.48 1.20 -28.67
CA VAL A 556 0.16 2.28 -27.91
C VAL A 556 0.80 1.70 -26.64
N THR A 557 2.12 1.55 -26.59
CA THR A 557 2.83 1.19 -25.35
C THR A 557 3.80 2.28 -24.91
N ARG A 558 4.04 2.35 -23.60
CA ARG A 558 5.03 3.21 -22.95
C ARG A 558 5.91 2.41 -22.00
N GLN A 559 7.21 2.49 -22.18
CA GLN A 559 8.20 2.10 -21.17
C GLN A 559 8.67 3.35 -20.44
N TRP A 560 8.60 3.33 -19.11
CA TRP A 560 9.02 4.41 -18.22
C TRP A 560 10.09 3.88 -17.25
N PHE A 561 11.21 4.61 -17.18
CA PHE A 561 12.25 4.41 -16.18
C PHE A 561 12.44 5.66 -15.34
N TYR A 562 12.63 5.46 -14.05
CA TYR A 562 13.32 6.39 -13.16
C TYR A 562 14.64 5.74 -12.74
N LEU A 563 15.77 6.31 -13.16
CA LEU A 563 17.11 5.86 -12.82
C LEU A 563 17.58 6.66 -11.61
N ARG A 564 17.77 5.96 -10.49
CA ARG A 564 18.18 6.51 -9.20
C ARG A 564 19.65 6.95 -9.22
N PRO A 565 20.05 7.89 -8.34
CA PRO A 565 21.40 8.40 -8.36
C PRO A 565 22.40 7.34 -7.87
N ARG A 566 23.65 7.42 -8.33
CA ARG A 566 24.71 6.43 -7.98
C ARG A 566 25.28 6.61 -6.56
N ALA A 567 25.02 7.75 -5.95
CA ALA A 567 25.28 8.15 -4.56
C ALA A 567 24.43 9.41 -4.27
N ASP A 568 24.38 9.89 -3.03
CA ASP A 568 23.46 10.97 -2.59
C ASP A 568 23.54 12.31 -3.37
N ASP A 569 24.63 12.55 -4.10
CA ASP A 569 24.89 13.78 -4.88
C ASP A 569 25.30 13.46 -6.34
N ALA A 570 24.71 12.42 -6.93
CA ALA A 570 24.93 12.01 -8.32
C ALA A 570 23.73 12.33 -9.23
N ASP A 571 23.94 12.34 -10.56
CA ASP A 571 22.88 12.57 -11.54
C ASP A 571 21.70 11.59 -11.41
N GLU A 572 20.49 12.11 -11.62
CA GLU A 572 19.25 11.33 -11.75
C GLU A 572 18.68 11.47 -13.17
N TYR A 573 17.98 10.44 -13.66
CA TYR A 573 17.46 10.43 -15.03
C TYR A 573 16.07 9.78 -15.12
N PHE A 574 15.21 10.33 -15.96
CA PHE A 574 13.94 9.72 -16.38
C PHE A 574 14.01 9.39 -17.86
N VAL A 575 13.53 8.22 -18.25
CA VAL A 575 13.50 7.80 -19.66
C VAL A 575 12.10 7.31 -20.02
N THR A 576 11.56 7.85 -21.11
CA THR A 576 10.33 7.32 -21.74
C THR A 576 10.64 6.78 -23.12
N PHE A 577 10.19 5.56 -23.42
CA PHE A 577 10.22 4.97 -24.77
C PHE A 577 8.80 4.55 -25.16
N ASP A 578 8.23 5.19 -26.17
CA ASP A 578 6.85 4.96 -26.62
C ASP A 578 6.84 4.30 -27.99
N ARG A 579 5.96 3.31 -28.17
CA ARG A 579 5.61 2.75 -29.49
C ARG A 579 4.17 3.11 -29.81
N VAL A 580 3.93 3.73 -30.97
CA VAL A 580 2.60 4.20 -31.34
C VAL A 580 2.29 3.83 -32.79
N SER A 581 1.34 2.92 -32.99
CA SER A 581 0.86 2.48 -34.30
C SER A 581 -0.54 3.03 -34.58
N SER A 582 -0.69 3.85 -35.62
CA SER A 582 -1.98 4.41 -36.05
C SER A 582 -2.64 3.58 -37.16
N THR A 583 -3.98 3.63 -37.21
CA THR A 583 -4.76 2.97 -38.28
C THR A 583 -4.63 3.69 -39.62
N ASP A 584 -4.34 4.99 -39.60
CA ASP A 584 -4.06 5.86 -40.75
C ASP A 584 -2.73 6.60 -40.52
N ALA A 585 -1.87 6.70 -41.54
CA ALA A 585 -0.58 7.40 -41.45
C ALA A 585 -0.74 8.93 -41.30
N SER A 586 -1.88 9.48 -41.72
CA SER A 586 -2.18 10.91 -41.61
C SER A 586 -2.59 11.37 -40.21
N PHE A 587 -2.72 10.44 -39.25
CA PHE A 587 -3.05 10.79 -37.87
C PHE A 587 -1.80 11.28 -37.15
N GLN A 588 -1.79 12.58 -36.86
CA GLN A 588 -0.71 13.24 -36.12
C GLN A 588 -0.57 12.59 -34.74
N LYS A 589 0.67 12.21 -34.41
CA LYS A 589 1.06 11.67 -33.12
C LYS A 589 1.90 12.70 -32.37
N THR A 590 1.61 12.88 -31.09
CA THR A 590 2.29 13.87 -30.25
C THR A 590 2.60 13.26 -28.89
N ASN A 591 3.86 13.35 -28.45
CA ASN A 591 4.29 13.11 -27.07
C ASN A 591 4.32 14.47 -26.34
N LEU A 592 3.78 14.50 -25.12
CA LEU A 592 3.54 15.72 -24.35
C LEU A 592 4.43 15.80 -23.11
N LEU A 593 4.90 17.02 -22.81
CA LEU A 593 5.60 17.38 -21.58
C LEU A 593 5.12 18.77 -21.10
N HIS A 594 4.73 18.90 -19.82
CA HIS A 594 4.07 20.06 -19.22
C HIS A 594 4.90 20.68 -18.10
N PHE A 595 4.94 22.01 -18.07
CA PHE A 595 5.91 22.79 -17.29
C PHE A 595 5.30 24.03 -16.66
N ILE A 596 5.89 24.47 -15.54
CA ILE A 596 5.64 25.80 -14.96
C ILE A 596 6.55 26.86 -15.59
N GLY A 597 7.87 26.60 -15.66
CA GLY A 597 8.80 27.51 -16.33
C GLY A 597 8.74 27.39 -17.85
N GLU A 598 9.17 28.43 -18.57
CA GLU A 598 9.24 28.40 -20.03
C GLU A 598 10.34 27.43 -20.51
N PRO A 599 10.04 26.44 -21.36
CA PRO A 599 11.05 25.58 -21.96
C PRO A 599 11.79 26.29 -23.11
N VAL A 600 13.11 26.31 -23.04
CA VAL A 600 14.01 26.97 -24.00
C VAL A 600 14.86 25.92 -24.73
N PHE A 601 14.90 25.99 -26.06
CA PHE A 601 15.74 25.10 -26.87
C PHE A 601 17.20 25.51 -26.85
N THR A 602 18.10 24.54 -26.63
CA THR A 602 19.56 24.76 -26.59
C THR A 602 20.25 24.44 -27.93
N ASN A 603 19.52 23.87 -28.88
CA ASN A 603 19.97 23.65 -30.25
C ASN A 603 18.86 23.90 -31.29
N GLY A 604 19.14 23.61 -32.55
CA GLY A 604 18.15 23.69 -33.62
C GLY A 604 17.79 25.12 -34.02
N GLY A 605 16.53 25.33 -34.39
CA GLY A 605 16.00 26.65 -34.73
C GLY A 605 14.49 26.66 -34.96
N LEU A 606 13.90 27.85 -34.92
CA LEU A 606 12.50 28.11 -35.20
C LEU A 606 12.15 27.76 -36.66
N VAL A 607 11.07 27.00 -36.86
CA VAL A 607 10.55 26.55 -38.15
C VAL A 607 9.25 27.26 -38.50
N ASP A 608 8.36 27.43 -37.51
CA ASP A 608 7.07 28.10 -37.66
C ASP A 608 6.66 28.83 -36.37
N SER A 609 5.82 29.86 -36.49
CA SER A 609 5.38 30.72 -35.38
C SER A 609 3.92 31.15 -35.65
N GLU A 610 2.98 30.43 -35.06
CA GLU A 610 1.54 30.72 -35.14
C GLU A 610 1.20 31.97 -34.32
N VAL A 611 1.80 32.06 -33.13
CA VAL A 611 1.72 33.21 -32.23
C VAL A 611 3.13 33.45 -31.67
N PRO A 612 3.84 34.53 -32.09
CA PRO A 612 5.19 34.82 -31.62
C PRO A 612 5.32 34.84 -30.10
N GLY A 613 6.32 34.14 -29.57
CA GLY A 613 6.55 33.93 -28.13
C GLY A 613 5.73 32.79 -27.50
N HIS A 614 4.49 32.57 -27.94
CA HIS A 614 3.54 31.67 -27.27
C HIS A 614 3.33 30.32 -27.97
N ILE A 615 3.23 30.30 -29.30
CA ILE A 615 2.95 29.10 -30.11
C ILE A 615 3.96 29.03 -31.25
N GLU A 616 4.98 28.19 -31.07
CA GLU A 616 6.18 28.18 -31.91
C GLU A 616 6.73 26.77 -32.11
N THR A 617 6.98 26.38 -33.36
CA THR A 617 7.50 25.05 -33.72
C THR A 617 8.98 25.12 -34.08
N TYR A 618 9.79 24.27 -33.46
CA TYR A 618 11.24 24.20 -33.62
C TYR A 618 11.68 22.86 -34.25
N ALA A 619 12.75 22.91 -35.03
CA ALA A 619 13.54 21.73 -35.42
C ALA A 619 14.75 21.65 -34.48
N ALA A 620 14.48 21.24 -33.25
CA ALA A 620 15.42 21.12 -32.14
C ALA A 620 15.13 19.80 -31.40
N ASP A 621 16.13 19.24 -30.72
CA ASP A 621 15.99 18.00 -29.95
C ASP A 621 16.60 18.07 -28.53
N ARG A 622 17.17 19.23 -28.15
CA ARG A 622 17.64 19.52 -26.79
C ARG A 622 16.95 20.78 -26.26
N PHE A 623 16.41 20.69 -25.05
CA PHE A 623 15.76 21.80 -24.35
C PHE A 623 16.16 21.86 -22.88
N THR A 624 15.90 23.00 -22.25
CA THR A 624 16.02 23.21 -20.81
C THR A 624 14.83 24.02 -20.31
N MET A 625 14.22 23.60 -19.20
CA MET A 625 13.22 24.38 -18.48
C MET A 625 13.81 24.69 -17.09
N ALA A 626 13.79 25.95 -16.65
CA ALA A 626 14.31 26.34 -15.34
C ALA A 626 13.23 27.03 -14.50
N LEU A 627 13.03 26.52 -13.28
CA LEU A 627 12.10 27.06 -12.29
C LEU A 627 12.90 27.33 -11.00
N GLY A 628 12.69 28.51 -10.38
CA GLY A 628 13.39 28.98 -9.19
C GLY A 628 14.85 28.51 -9.05
N GLY A 629 15.11 27.52 -8.18
CA GLY A 629 16.43 26.96 -7.88
C GLY A 629 16.91 25.80 -8.77
N ALA A 630 16.05 25.25 -9.62
CA ALA A 630 16.28 24.01 -10.36
C ALA A 630 16.23 24.17 -11.90
N VAL A 631 16.61 23.11 -12.61
CA VAL A 631 16.52 22.98 -14.06
C VAL A 631 16.19 21.53 -14.46
N LEU A 632 15.33 21.36 -15.46
CA LEU A 632 15.15 20.11 -16.18
C LEU A 632 15.83 20.20 -17.55
N HIS A 633 16.83 19.36 -17.77
CA HIS A 633 17.47 19.16 -19.06
C HIS A 633 16.73 18.06 -19.83
N GLY A 634 16.29 18.36 -21.05
CA GLY A 634 15.52 17.44 -21.88
C GLY A 634 16.20 17.09 -23.20
N ALA A 635 16.23 15.81 -23.53
CA ALA A 635 16.82 15.26 -24.73
C ALA A 635 15.86 14.30 -25.44
N THR A 636 15.24 14.77 -26.52
CA THR A 636 14.52 13.91 -27.46
C THR A 636 15.55 13.17 -28.32
N VAL A 637 15.52 11.85 -28.28
CA VAL A 637 16.41 10.94 -29.02
C VAL A 637 15.68 10.34 -30.22
N LEU A 638 14.37 10.09 -30.06
CA LEU A 638 13.43 9.74 -31.13
C LEU A 638 12.10 10.51 -30.94
N PRO A 639 11.37 10.86 -32.02
CA PRO A 639 11.71 10.60 -33.43
C PRO A 639 12.90 11.45 -33.90
N ALA A 640 13.74 10.91 -34.77
CA ALA A 640 15.00 11.57 -35.15
C ALA A 640 14.77 12.83 -36.00
N ASN A 641 15.35 13.97 -35.60
CA ASN A 641 15.08 15.31 -36.15
C ASN A 641 13.60 15.75 -35.97
N PRO A 642 13.08 15.76 -34.73
CA PRO A 642 11.67 15.96 -34.43
C PRO A 642 11.16 17.36 -34.83
N ARG A 643 9.85 17.56 -34.75
CA ARG A 643 9.26 18.90 -34.64
C ARG A 643 8.72 19.04 -33.24
N ILE A 644 9.20 20.04 -32.50
CA ILE A 644 8.74 20.29 -31.13
C ILE A 644 8.03 21.64 -31.12
N ARG A 645 6.74 21.64 -30.83
CA ARG A 645 5.89 22.83 -30.75
C ARG A 645 5.73 23.24 -29.30
N LYS A 646 6.28 24.40 -28.95
CA LYS A 646 6.09 25.05 -27.65
C LYS A 646 4.74 25.76 -27.66
N VAL A 647 3.96 25.59 -26.60
CA VAL A 647 2.66 26.24 -26.37
C VAL A 647 2.61 26.75 -24.93
N GLY A 648 2.23 28.01 -24.70
CA GLY A 648 1.98 28.52 -23.35
C GLY A 648 2.21 30.01 -23.13
N GLY A 649 2.34 30.39 -21.86
CA GLY A 649 2.39 31.79 -21.40
C GLY A 649 1.01 32.46 -21.41
N GLU A 650 0.95 33.69 -20.88
CA GLU A 650 -0.30 34.45 -20.60
C GLU A 650 -1.35 34.33 -21.73
N GLY A 651 -2.45 33.62 -21.44
CA GLY A 651 -3.57 33.43 -22.36
C GLY A 651 -3.45 32.26 -23.35
N TYR A 652 -2.48 31.35 -23.17
CA TYR A 652 -2.25 30.17 -24.02
C TYR A 652 -1.90 28.89 -23.23
N GLU A 653 -1.96 28.93 -21.91
CA GLU A 653 -1.63 27.83 -20.98
C GLU A 653 -2.48 26.57 -21.26
N TYR A 654 -3.77 26.79 -21.48
CA TYR A 654 -4.82 25.79 -21.64
C TYR A 654 -5.34 25.74 -23.08
N TRP A 655 -4.44 26.01 -24.05
CA TRP A 655 -4.79 26.23 -25.45
C TRP A 655 -5.15 24.94 -26.20
N VAL A 656 -6.35 24.88 -26.78
CA VAL A 656 -6.82 23.80 -27.67
C VAL A 656 -7.52 24.39 -28.89
N ASN A 657 -7.13 23.94 -30.09
CA ASN A 657 -7.79 24.19 -31.39
C ASN A 657 -8.16 25.66 -31.75
N GLY A 658 -7.62 26.67 -31.05
CA GLY A 658 -7.94 28.09 -31.27
C GLY A 658 -8.53 28.83 -30.07
N THR A 659 -8.67 28.19 -28.90
CA THR A 659 -9.24 28.77 -27.67
C THR A 659 -8.39 28.39 -26.47
N ASN A 660 -8.19 29.33 -25.53
CA ASN A 660 -7.61 29.05 -24.22
C ASN A 660 -8.74 28.72 -23.23
N TYR A 661 -8.70 27.53 -22.65
CA TYR A 661 -9.75 27.06 -21.72
C TYR A 661 -9.42 27.40 -20.26
N ASP A 662 -9.15 28.68 -20.00
CA ASP A 662 -8.91 29.19 -18.64
C ASP A 662 -10.15 29.04 -17.75
N PRO A 663 -10.06 28.32 -16.61
CA PRO A 663 -11.18 28.19 -15.67
C PRO A 663 -11.38 29.42 -14.78
N PHE A 664 -10.41 30.33 -14.68
CA PHE A 664 -10.41 31.45 -13.73
C PHE A 664 -10.04 32.83 -14.34
N PRO A 665 -10.54 33.21 -15.53
CA PRO A 665 -10.07 34.40 -16.29
C PRO A 665 -10.33 35.76 -15.62
N ASP A 666 -11.26 35.83 -14.68
CA ASP A 666 -11.57 37.04 -13.89
C ASP A 666 -10.89 37.05 -12.50
N ALA A 667 -10.19 35.98 -12.10
CA ALA A 667 -9.78 35.79 -10.70
C ALA A 667 -8.54 36.62 -10.30
N GLY A 668 -7.60 36.85 -11.22
CA GLY A 668 -6.36 37.59 -10.99
C GLY A 668 -5.29 36.87 -10.16
N ASP A 669 -5.63 35.76 -9.51
CA ASP A 669 -4.70 34.85 -8.85
C ASP A 669 -4.27 33.75 -9.84
N GLU A 670 -3.08 33.89 -10.44
CA GLU A 670 -2.43 32.81 -11.18
C GLU A 670 -2.17 31.62 -10.24
N ASN A 671 -2.65 30.42 -10.59
CA ASN A 671 -2.18 29.16 -9.97
C ASN A 671 -1.25 28.42 -10.95
N PRO A 672 0.05 28.74 -10.97
CA PRO A 672 0.99 28.21 -11.97
C PRO A 672 1.21 26.70 -11.89
N LEU A 673 0.76 26.04 -10.80
CA LEU A 673 0.85 24.59 -10.63
C LEU A 673 0.07 23.79 -11.68
N GLY A 674 -0.94 24.38 -12.34
CA GLY A 674 -1.67 23.73 -13.43
C GLY A 674 -0.93 23.66 -14.77
N GLY A 675 0.37 24.01 -14.81
CA GLY A 675 1.22 23.99 -15.99
C GLY A 675 0.88 25.11 -17.00
N VAL A 676 1.74 26.13 -17.07
CA VAL A 676 1.53 27.30 -17.97
C VAL A 676 2.29 27.20 -19.30
N TRP A 677 3.09 26.15 -19.48
CA TRP A 677 3.74 25.78 -20.74
C TRP A 677 3.66 24.28 -21.02
N ARG A 678 3.73 23.90 -22.29
CA ARG A 678 3.97 22.53 -22.73
C ARG A 678 4.82 22.44 -24.00
N LEU A 679 5.43 21.28 -24.20
CA LEU A 679 6.06 20.88 -25.46
C LEU A 679 5.25 19.74 -26.10
N GLU A 680 4.91 19.93 -27.36
CA GLU A 680 4.27 18.95 -28.24
C GLU A 680 5.33 18.38 -29.19
N ILE A 681 5.88 17.20 -28.85
CA ILE A 681 6.93 16.51 -29.61
C ILE A 681 6.29 15.65 -30.70
N MET A 682 6.65 15.87 -31.97
CA MET A 682 6.02 15.26 -33.14
C MET A 682 7.05 14.66 -34.13
N PRO A 683 6.70 13.57 -34.84
CA PRO A 683 7.47 13.07 -35.97
C PRO A 683 7.64 14.11 -37.09
N PRO A 684 8.78 14.12 -37.82
CA PRO A 684 9.01 15.03 -38.94
C PRO A 684 8.25 14.65 -40.22
N THR A 685 7.66 13.46 -40.27
CA THR A 685 6.95 12.85 -41.40
C THR A 685 5.74 12.07 -40.89
N ALA A 686 4.67 12.02 -41.69
CA ALA A 686 3.44 11.32 -41.34
C ALA A 686 3.53 9.83 -41.71
N GLU A 687 3.81 8.98 -40.72
CA GLU A 687 3.94 7.53 -40.86
C GLU A 687 2.87 6.79 -40.04
N ARG A 688 2.75 5.46 -40.22
CA ARG A 688 1.84 4.64 -39.40
C ARG A 688 2.41 4.36 -38.02
N ASP A 689 3.67 4.01 -37.95
CA ASP A 689 4.32 3.48 -36.76
C ASP A 689 5.47 4.43 -36.39
N ASP A 690 5.38 5.05 -35.22
CA ASP A 690 6.36 6.02 -34.73
C ASP A 690 6.90 5.61 -33.35
N LEU A 691 8.16 5.98 -33.10
CA LEU A 691 8.85 5.77 -31.84
C LEU A 691 9.20 7.13 -31.23
N PHE A 692 8.91 7.28 -29.93
CA PHE A 692 9.40 8.40 -29.12
C PHE A 692 10.40 7.85 -28.11
N LEU A 693 11.50 8.57 -27.90
CA LEU A 693 12.48 8.26 -26.86
C LEU A 693 12.96 9.58 -26.29
N ASN A 694 12.63 9.87 -25.03
CA ASN A 694 13.09 11.06 -24.31
C ASN A 694 13.92 10.65 -23.11
N VAL A 695 15.03 11.35 -22.90
CA VAL A 695 15.82 11.33 -21.65
C VAL A 695 15.66 12.70 -21.00
N LEU A 696 15.22 12.73 -19.74
CA LEU A 696 15.06 13.92 -18.92
C LEU A 696 15.98 13.83 -17.70
N HIS A 697 16.58 14.92 -17.30
CA HIS A 697 17.55 14.99 -16.20
C HIS A 697 17.30 16.25 -15.36
N PRO A 698 16.85 16.13 -14.10
CA PRO A 698 16.71 17.25 -13.19
C PRO A 698 18.02 17.52 -12.44
N ASP A 699 18.39 18.79 -12.31
CA ASP A 699 19.55 19.22 -11.50
C ASP A 699 19.39 20.65 -10.96
N TRP A 700 20.35 21.12 -10.18
CA TRP A 700 20.48 22.50 -9.73
C TRP A 700 20.65 23.49 -10.89
N ARG A 701 19.98 24.64 -10.80
CA ARG A 701 19.96 25.64 -11.87
C ARG A 701 21.35 26.20 -12.19
N GLY A 702 21.80 25.91 -13.40
CA GLY A 702 23.11 26.33 -13.91
C GLY A 702 24.09 25.17 -14.13
N ALA A 703 23.68 23.94 -13.78
CA ALA A 703 24.34 22.72 -14.20
C ALA A 703 24.49 22.60 -15.74
N PRO A 704 25.51 21.87 -16.22
CA PRO A 704 25.67 21.58 -17.64
C PRO A 704 24.74 20.45 -18.09
N ALA A 705 24.05 20.63 -19.23
CA ALA A 705 23.22 19.57 -19.80
C ALA A 705 24.06 18.31 -20.13
N PRO A 706 23.62 17.11 -19.71
CA PRO A 706 24.36 15.87 -19.97
C PRO A 706 24.38 15.50 -21.45
N THR A 707 25.43 14.79 -21.87
CA THR A 707 25.58 14.36 -23.28
C THR A 707 24.78 13.08 -23.52
N VAL A 708 23.62 13.24 -24.17
CA VAL A 708 22.74 12.13 -24.58
C VAL A 708 22.95 11.80 -26.06
N THR A 709 23.36 10.56 -26.35
CA THR A 709 23.66 10.04 -27.70
C THR A 709 22.68 8.93 -28.08
N ARG A 710 22.14 8.94 -29.31
CA ARG A 710 21.30 7.84 -29.84
C ARG A 710 22.17 6.62 -30.17
N ILE A 711 21.74 5.45 -29.72
CA ILE A 711 22.34 4.15 -30.04
C ILE A 711 21.40 3.35 -30.96
N PRO A 712 21.64 3.29 -32.28
CA PRO A 712 20.88 2.43 -33.17
C PRO A 712 21.35 0.97 -33.10
N GLY A 713 20.41 0.03 -33.05
CA GLY A 713 20.64 -1.39 -33.32
C GLY A 713 19.82 -1.86 -34.53
N ASP A 714 19.93 -3.15 -34.87
CA ASP A 714 19.18 -3.73 -36.01
C ASP A 714 17.67 -3.80 -35.70
N SER A 715 17.29 -4.54 -34.65
CA SER A 715 15.92 -4.67 -34.14
C SER A 715 15.57 -3.67 -33.02
N CYS A 716 16.56 -2.95 -32.49
CA CYS A 716 16.42 -2.10 -31.30
C CYS A 716 16.83 -0.64 -31.57
N GLU A 717 16.35 0.27 -30.74
CA GLU A 717 16.81 1.66 -30.61
C GLU A 717 17.16 1.95 -29.15
N GLY A 718 17.95 2.99 -28.91
CA GLY A 718 18.39 3.30 -27.56
C GLY A 718 19.09 4.64 -27.40
N ALA A 719 19.51 4.89 -26.17
CA ALA A 719 20.24 6.08 -25.77
C ALA A 719 21.40 5.72 -24.82
N ALA A 720 22.49 6.46 -24.91
CA ALA A 720 23.59 6.41 -23.95
C ALA A 720 23.93 7.81 -23.43
N PHE A 721 24.15 7.91 -22.11
CA PHE A 721 24.31 9.14 -21.35
C PHE A 721 24.87 8.80 -19.95
N ASP A 722 25.80 9.60 -19.40
CA ASP A 722 26.45 9.38 -18.09
C ASP A 722 26.71 7.89 -17.74
N GLY A 723 27.39 7.13 -18.59
CA GLY A 723 27.68 5.72 -18.31
C GLY A 723 26.46 4.78 -18.25
N TRP A 724 25.25 5.24 -18.60
CA TRP A 724 24.08 4.40 -18.87
C TRP A 724 23.94 4.13 -20.36
N VAL A 725 23.44 2.95 -20.71
CA VAL A 725 23.05 2.55 -22.06
C VAL A 725 21.72 1.83 -21.98
N LEU A 726 20.64 2.44 -22.46
CA LEU A 726 19.30 1.84 -22.50
C LEU A 726 18.95 1.46 -23.93
N MET A 727 18.56 0.20 -24.16
CA MET A 727 18.10 -0.30 -25.47
C MET A 727 16.69 -0.88 -25.35
N PHE A 728 15.86 -0.64 -26.36
CA PHE A 728 14.46 -1.03 -26.44
C PHE A 728 14.17 -1.67 -27.81
N ALA A 729 13.26 -2.65 -27.88
CA ALA A 729 12.86 -3.22 -29.18
C ALA A 729 12.03 -2.22 -30.00
N LYS A 730 12.24 -2.14 -31.32
CA LYS A 730 11.46 -1.28 -32.23
C LYS A 730 9.99 -1.72 -32.33
N GLU A 731 9.75 -3.01 -32.21
CA GLU A 731 8.45 -3.68 -32.26
C GLU A 731 8.23 -4.45 -30.95
N GLU A 732 7.00 -4.89 -30.69
CA GLU A 732 6.66 -5.72 -29.52
C GLU A 732 6.93 -7.20 -29.79
N ALA A 733 8.18 -7.47 -30.12
CA ALA A 733 8.75 -8.79 -30.27
C ALA A 733 9.87 -8.97 -29.24
N ALA A 734 9.81 -10.04 -28.46
CA ALA A 734 10.86 -10.37 -27.49
C ALA A 734 12.20 -10.67 -28.20
N GLN A 735 13.29 -10.11 -27.67
CA GLN A 735 14.59 -10.08 -28.32
C GLN A 735 15.44 -11.30 -27.93
N SER A 736 15.44 -12.32 -28.80
CA SER A 736 16.32 -13.49 -28.64
C SER A 736 17.79 -13.25 -29.04
N ALA A 737 18.08 -12.15 -29.75
CA ALA A 737 19.43 -11.65 -29.99
C ALA A 737 19.39 -10.19 -30.40
N LEU A 738 20.44 -9.42 -30.09
CA LEU A 738 20.61 -8.04 -30.56
C LEU A 738 22.08 -7.66 -30.76
N GLY A 739 22.31 -6.64 -31.58
CA GLY A 739 23.62 -6.08 -31.87
C GLY A 739 23.56 -4.55 -31.88
N TYR A 740 24.54 -3.91 -31.25
CA TYR A 740 24.65 -2.46 -31.12
C TYR A 740 26.11 -2.04 -30.93
N SER A 741 26.38 -0.73 -30.86
CA SER A 741 27.73 -0.22 -30.56
C SER A 741 27.66 1.11 -29.81
N VAL A 742 28.54 1.27 -28.82
CA VAL A 742 28.59 2.44 -27.93
C VAL A 742 29.99 3.05 -28.00
N ASP A 743 30.08 4.34 -28.31
CA ASP A 743 31.36 5.07 -28.40
C ASP A 743 31.52 6.00 -27.18
N MET A 744 31.75 5.38 -26.01
CA MET A 744 31.92 6.06 -24.72
C MET A 744 33.04 5.41 -23.89
N ASP A 745 33.84 6.26 -23.24
CA ASP A 745 34.89 5.87 -22.30
C ASP A 745 34.34 5.60 -20.89
N GLY A 746 35.08 4.85 -20.07
CA GLY A 746 34.71 4.54 -18.69
C GLY A 746 33.64 3.44 -18.55
N ALA A 747 33.37 2.99 -17.33
CA ALA A 747 32.40 1.92 -17.09
C ALA A 747 30.98 2.31 -17.55
N GLN A 748 30.25 1.34 -18.11
CA GLN A 748 28.90 1.51 -18.67
C GLN A 748 27.95 0.47 -18.07
N ARG A 749 26.76 0.89 -17.63
CA ARG A 749 25.62 0.03 -17.26
C ARG A 749 24.67 -0.08 -18.45
N HIS A 750 24.43 -1.30 -18.90
CA HIS A 750 23.53 -1.59 -20.03
C HIS A 750 22.24 -2.19 -19.49
N LEU A 751 21.10 -1.58 -19.83
CA LEU A 751 19.77 -2.13 -19.62
C LEU A 751 19.17 -2.43 -20.99
N LEU A 752 19.06 -3.72 -21.32
CA LEU A 752 18.46 -4.17 -22.58
C LEU A 752 17.03 -4.64 -22.26
N CYS A 753 16.06 -3.92 -22.79
CA CYS A 753 14.64 -4.15 -22.53
C CYS A 753 14.03 -5.07 -23.60
N ASP A 754 12.86 -5.62 -23.28
CA ASP A 754 12.07 -6.48 -24.18
C ASP A 754 12.81 -7.78 -24.58
N MET A 755 13.61 -8.34 -23.68
CA MET A 755 14.30 -9.62 -23.84
C MET A 755 13.35 -10.79 -23.47
N ASP A 756 13.58 -12.02 -23.99
CA ASP A 756 12.77 -13.20 -23.59
C ASP A 756 13.02 -13.55 -22.10
N PRO A 757 11.99 -13.55 -21.23
CA PRO A 757 12.12 -14.01 -19.85
C PRO A 757 12.48 -15.50 -19.74
N GLY A 758 13.19 -15.87 -18.68
CA GLY A 758 13.51 -17.28 -18.36
C GLY A 758 14.70 -17.88 -19.14
N TYR A 759 15.52 -17.04 -19.78
CA TYR A 759 16.73 -17.46 -20.48
C TYR A 759 17.97 -16.72 -19.97
N ALA A 760 19.13 -17.38 -20.08
CA ALA A 760 20.43 -16.77 -19.82
C ALA A 760 21.06 -16.32 -21.14
N TYR A 761 21.39 -15.04 -21.24
CA TYR A 761 21.94 -14.41 -22.45
C TYR A 761 23.45 -14.30 -22.37
N ARG A 762 24.11 -14.64 -23.47
CA ARG A 762 25.56 -14.53 -23.65
C ARG A 762 25.89 -13.19 -24.31
N VAL A 763 26.58 -12.32 -23.57
CA VAL A 763 27.03 -11.00 -24.00
C VAL A 763 28.47 -11.07 -24.49
N PHE A 764 28.77 -10.55 -25.67
CA PHE A 764 30.13 -10.45 -26.23
C PHE A 764 30.46 -9.00 -26.57
N ARG A 765 31.70 -8.57 -26.32
CA ARG A 765 32.22 -7.23 -26.64
C ARG A 765 33.39 -7.34 -27.62
N ASN A 766 33.33 -6.57 -28.71
CA ASN A 766 34.30 -6.49 -29.81
C ASN A 766 34.58 -7.79 -30.60
N GLY A 767 33.85 -8.88 -30.31
CA GLY A 767 33.77 -10.09 -31.13
C GLY A 767 34.79 -11.19 -30.81
N GLY A 768 34.29 -12.42 -30.66
CA GLY A 768 35.08 -13.62 -30.40
C GLY A 768 35.49 -13.81 -28.93
N GLY A 769 36.01 -15.00 -28.62
CA GLY A 769 36.42 -15.38 -27.27
C GLY A 769 35.28 -15.94 -26.40
N ALA A 770 35.48 -15.90 -25.09
CA ALA A 770 34.43 -16.15 -24.10
C ALA A 770 33.49 -14.94 -23.98
N PRO A 771 32.22 -15.12 -23.54
CA PRO A 771 31.35 -13.99 -23.27
C PRO A 771 31.90 -13.09 -22.16
N LEU A 772 31.61 -11.79 -22.25
CA LEU A 772 31.84 -10.78 -21.22
C LEU A 772 30.99 -11.08 -19.97
N ALA A 773 29.74 -11.49 -20.18
CA ALA A 773 28.79 -11.84 -19.14
C ALA A 773 27.81 -12.93 -19.65
N VAL A 774 27.28 -13.71 -18.71
CA VAL A 774 26.13 -14.61 -18.95
C VAL A 774 25.05 -14.21 -17.95
N VAL A 775 23.94 -13.66 -18.44
CA VAL A 775 22.99 -12.90 -17.62
C VAL A 775 21.57 -13.47 -17.76
N PRO A 776 20.90 -13.87 -16.66
CA PRO A 776 19.50 -14.27 -16.70
C PRO A 776 18.58 -13.07 -16.91
N VAL A 777 17.44 -13.29 -17.58
CA VAL A 777 16.37 -12.30 -17.76
C VAL A 777 15.15 -12.69 -16.94
N GLY A 778 14.68 -11.76 -16.10
CA GLY A 778 13.52 -11.93 -15.23
C GLY A 778 12.18 -11.70 -15.96
N ALA A 779 11.08 -11.73 -15.20
CA ALA A 779 9.73 -11.48 -15.71
C ALA A 779 9.51 -10.02 -16.17
N ASP A 780 10.41 -9.10 -15.81
CA ASP A 780 10.45 -7.73 -16.32
C ASP A 780 10.90 -7.65 -17.78
N GLY A 781 11.57 -8.67 -18.32
CA GLY A 781 12.14 -8.68 -19.65
C GLY A 781 13.38 -7.78 -19.78
N ILE A 782 14.07 -7.48 -18.68
CA ILE A 782 15.30 -6.66 -18.66
C ILE A 782 16.53 -7.57 -18.51
N LEU A 783 17.58 -7.25 -19.27
CA LEU A 783 18.93 -7.76 -19.09
C LEU A 783 19.82 -6.61 -18.64
N GLU A 784 20.23 -6.60 -17.37
CA GLU A 784 21.22 -5.67 -16.82
C GLU A 784 22.64 -6.27 -16.88
N PHE A 785 23.62 -5.52 -17.40
CA PHE A 785 25.04 -5.87 -17.25
C PHE A 785 25.96 -4.65 -17.26
N GLU A 786 27.16 -4.78 -16.69
CA GLU A 786 28.18 -3.73 -16.73
C GLU A 786 29.32 -4.06 -17.72
N SER A 787 29.89 -3.04 -18.36
CA SER A 787 31.08 -3.16 -19.22
C SER A 787 32.14 -2.11 -18.89
N PRO A 788 33.45 -2.42 -18.94
CA PRO A 788 34.52 -1.48 -18.60
C PRO A 788 34.88 -0.56 -19.79
N GLY A 789 33.88 0.06 -20.40
CA GLY A 789 34.01 0.86 -21.64
C GLY A 789 33.07 0.42 -22.76
N GLY A 790 32.85 1.33 -23.71
CA GLY A 790 32.13 1.09 -24.96
C GLY A 790 32.80 0.09 -25.90
N GLY A 791 32.26 -0.03 -27.11
CA GLY A 791 32.66 -1.01 -28.12
C GLY A 791 31.45 -1.52 -28.91
N SER A 792 31.68 -2.54 -29.73
CA SER A 792 30.60 -3.28 -30.41
C SER A 792 30.12 -4.42 -29.51
N PHE A 793 28.81 -4.54 -29.31
CA PHE A 793 28.20 -5.55 -28.46
C PHE A 793 27.32 -6.49 -29.28
N GLN A 794 27.43 -7.78 -28.98
CA GLN A 794 26.58 -8.84 -29.53
C GLN A 794 26.00 -9.63 -28.38
N VAL A 795 24.67 -9.72 -28.31
CA VAL A 795 23.93 -10.38 -27.24
C VAL A 795 23.06 -11.47 -27.85
N SER A 796 23.07 -12.66 -27.27
CA SER A 796 22.39 -13.82 -27.84
C SER A 796 21.82 -14.72 -26.75
N ARG A 797 20.57 -15.16 -26.92
CA ARG A 797 19.89 -16.07 -26.01
C ARG A 797 20.64 -17.39 -25.96
N GLY A 798 21.07 -17.76 -24.76
CA GLY A 798 21.67 -19.05 -24.48
C GLY A 798 20.62 -20.07 -24.09
N ASP A 799 20.94 -20.83 -23.05
CA ASP A 799 20.12 -21.93 -22.57
C ASP A 799 18.96 -21.41 -21.70
N ALA A 800 17.87 -22.17 -21.65
CA ALA A 800 16.76 -21.88 -20.74
C ALA A 800 17.22 -22.08 -19.29
N VAL A 801 16.81 -21.18 -18.40
CA VAL A 801 17.10 -21.26 -16.98
C VAL A 801 15.85 -21.80 -16.28
N PRO A 802 15.96 -22.61 -15.21
CA PRO A 802 14.85 -22.83 -14.30
C PRO A 802 14.27 -21.47 -13.85
N ASP A 803 12.95 -21.42 -13.62
CA ASP A 803 12.25 -20.16 -13.30
C ASP A 803 12.94 -19.44 -12.12
N LEU A 804 13.56 -18.29 -12.41
CA LEU A 804 14.29 -17.47 -11.44
C LEU A 804 13.42 -16.39 -10.79
N THR A 805 12.08 -16.49 -10.92
CA THR A 805 11.16 -15.74 -10.06
C THR A 805 11.54 -16.00 -8.60
N PRO A 806 12.01 -14.98 -7.84
CA PRO A 806 12.42 -15.21 -6.46
C PRO A 806 11.21 -15.72 -5.65
N PRO A 807 11.35 -16.80 -4.87
CA PRO A 807 10.30 -17.16 -3.93
C PRO A 807 10.11 -15.98 -2.96
N SER A 808 8.86 -15.55 -2.77
CA SER A 808 8.52 -14.48 -1.84
C SER A 808 8.72 -14.95 -0.39
N GLY A 809 9.96 -14.84 0.09
CA GLY A 809 10.38 -15.29 1.41
C GLY A 809 11.77 -14.76 1.76
N ASN A 810 12.09 -14.75 3.05
CA ASN A 810 13.29 -14.08 3.57
C ASN A 810 14.57 -14.80 3.14
N VAL A 811 15.46 -14.08 2.44
CA VAL A 811 16.79 -14.58 2.06
C VAL A 811 17.66 -14.69 3.33
N ARG A 812 17.87 -15.90 3.85
CA ARG A 812 18.85 -16.16 4.93
C ARG A 812 20.28 -15.97 4.37
N ILE A 813 20.82 -14.75 4.44
CA ILE A 813 22.24 -14.48 4.19
C ILE A 813 23.05 -15.01 5.39
N GLY A 814 23.95 -15.95 5.16
CA GLY A 814 24.90 -16.41 6.18
C GLY A 814 26.09 -15.46 6.31
N SER A 815 26.44 -15.09 7.54
CA SER A 815 27.70 -14.39 7.84
C SER A 815 28.89 -15.34 7.74
N ALA A 816 30.06 -14.79 7.35
CA ALA A 816 31.32 -15.53 7.29
C ALA A 816 32.51 -14.56 7.49
N ASP A 817 33.47 -14.95 8.33
CA ASP A 817 34.63 -14.12 8.67
C ASP A 817 35.62 -14.03 7.49
N LEU A 818 35.66 -12.88 6.83
CA LEU A 818 36.57 -12.64 5.71
C LEU A 818 38.00 -12.40 6.22
N THR A 819 38.95 -13.22 5.73
CA THR A 819 40.36 -13.15 6.12
C THR A 819 41.24 -13.06 4.88
N PRO A 820 41.95 -11.94 4.63
CA PRO A 820 42.01 -10.69 5.41
C PRO A 820 40.69 -9.89 5.43
N PRO A 821 40.47 -8.98 6.41
CA PRO A 821 39.23 -8.18 6.50
C PRO A 821 39.08 -7.15 5.37
N SER A 822 40.16 -6.81 4.66
CA SER A 822 40.14 -5.90 3.51
C SER A 822 40.77 -6.55 2.27
N GLY A 823 40.26 -6.19 1.09
CA GLY A 823 40.69 -6.76 -0.18
C GLY A 823 39.58 -6.89 -1.23
N SER A 824 39.90 -7.56 -2.33
CA SER A 824 38.97 -7.86 -3.42
C SER A 824 38.39 -9.26 -3.24
N TYR A 825 37.07 -9.34 -3.06
CA TYR A 825 36.33 -10.56 -2.73
C TYR A 825 35.31 -10.90 -3.81
N THR A 826 35.62 -11.92 -4.61
CA THR A 826 34.62 -12.54 -5.49
C THR A 826 33.68 -13.40 -4.67
N VAL A 827 32.43 -12.94 -4.51
CA VAL A 827 31.34 -13.68 -3.89
C VAL A 827 30.71 -14.59 -4.94
N TYR A 828 30.34 -15.81 -4.56
CA TYR A 828 29.79 -16.82 -5.47
C TYR A 828 28.38 -17.26 -5.03
N ALA A 829 27.36 -16.85 -5.77
CA ALA A 829 26.00 -17.33 -5.63
C ALA A 829 25.79 -18.57 -6.52
N ARG A 830 25.25 -19.64 -5.94
CA ARG A 830 24.90 -20.87 -6.66
C ARG A 830 23.63 -21.46 -6.09
N TYR A 831 22.71 -21.90 -6.93
CA TYR A 831 21.57 -22.68 -6.50
C TYR A 831 21.89 -24.18 -6.59
N GLY A 832 21.39 -24.95 -5.64
CA GLY A 832 21.42 -26.41 -5.66
C GLY A 832 20.07 -26.95 -6.10
N ASP A 833 20.05 -28.02 -6.91
CA ASP A 833 18.84 -28.82 -7.07
C ASP A 833 18.63 -29.76 -5.87
N ALA A 834 17.45 -30.37 -5.77
CA ALA A 834 17.11 -31.32 -4.71
C ALA A 834 17.89 -32.66 -4.80
N LEU A 835 18.81 -32.80 -5.76
CA LEU A 835 19.71 -33.95 -5.94
C LEU A 835 21.15 -33.61 -5.52
N GLY A 836 21.42 -32.36 -5.09
CA GLY A 836 22.73 -31.89 -4.66
C GLY A 836 23.65 -31.42 -5.80
N ASN A 837 23.14 -31.31 -7.04
CA ASN A 837 23.87 -30.69 -8.14
C ASN A 837 23.80 -29.16 -7.99
N TRP A 838 24.93 -28.48 -8.20
CA TRP A 838 25.01 -27.02 -8.08
C TRP A 838 25.10 -26.36 -9.47
N SER A 839 24.50 -25.17 -9.61
CA SER A 839 24.62 -24.34 -10.81
C SER A 839 26.10 -23.99 -11.11
N ASP A 840 26.56 -24.32 -12.31
CA ASP A 840 27.94 -24.10 -12.79
C ASP A 840 27.90 -23.45 -14.20
N PRO A 841 28.53 -22.28 -14.42
CA PRO A 841 29.25 -21.48 -13.43
C PRO A 841 28.32 -20.89 -12.36
N PRO A 842 28.82 -20.64 -11.14
CA PRO A 842 28.12 -19.81 -10.17
C PRO A 842 27.92 -18.40 -10.74
N LEU A 843 26.85 -17.71 -10.32
CA LEU A 843 26.80 -16.25 -10.41
C LEU A 843 27.88 -15.69 -9.50
N SER A 844 28.61 -14.66 -9.95
CA SER A 844 29.66 -14.05 -9.15
C SER A 844 29.79 -12.56 -9.37
N ASP A 845 29.92 -11.82 -8.27
CA ASP A 845 30.30 -10.41 -8.27
C ASP A 845 31.54 -10.22 -7.39
N THR A 846 32.31 -9.15 -7.62
CA THR A 846 33.57 -8.88 -6.92
C THR A 846 33.51 -7.58 -6.14
N VAL A 847 33.25 -7.73 -4.84
CA VAL A 847 33.22 -6.63 -3.88
C VAL A 847 34.65 -6.19 -3.56
N LEU A 848 34.89 -4.88 -3.50
CA LEU A 848 36.09 -4.31 -2.89
C LEU A 848 35.74 -3.88 -1.46
N LEU A 849 36.40 -4.50 -0.49
CA LEU A 849 36.34 -4.10 0.92
C LEU A 849 37.58 -3.25 1.21
N ASP A 850 37.43 -1.94 1.02
CA ASP A 850 38.35 -0.96 1.61
C ASP A 850 38.17 -0.93 3.14
N LEU A 851 39.20 -0.50 3.87
CA LEU A 851 39.10 -0.31 5.31
C LEU A 851 38.17 0.87 5.61
N PRO A 852 37.29 0.78 6.63
CA PRO A 852 36.63 1.98 7.17
C PRO A 852 37.67 2.97 7.71
N ALA A 853 37.22 4.20 7.98
CA ALA A 853 38.06 5.18 8.67
C ALA A 853 38.55 4.64 10.02
N ALA A 854 39.72 5.10 10.47
CA ALA A 854 40.23 4.72 11.79
C ALA A 854 39.29 5.23 12.88
N ASP A 855 38.91 4.33 13.78
CA ASP A 855 37.96 4.58 14.86
C ASP A 855 38.57 5.45 15.97
N ASP A 856 37.95 6.59 16.24
CA ASP A 856 38.36 7.56 17.26
C ASP A 856 37.27 7.85 18.32
N LEU A 857 36.23 7.01 18.36
CA LEU A 857 35.11 7.12 19.30
C LEU A 857 35.24 6.08 20.44
N PRO A 858 35.12 6.48 21.72
CA PRO A 858 35.11 5.54 22.83
C PRO A 858 33.70 4.92 23.04
N PRO A 859 33.61 3.73 23.66
CA PRO A 859 32.34 3.07 23.96
C PRO A 859 31.32 3.94 24.71
N GLU A 860 30.04 3.79 24.39
CA GLU A 860 28.93 4.43 25.07
C GLU A 860 28.41 3.58 26.25
N VAL A 861 28.02 4.23 27.35
CA VAL A 861 27.32 3.60 28.47
C VAL A 861 25.88 4.11 28.51
N TRP A 862 24.91 3.19 28.51
CA TRP A 862 23.52 3.48 28.11
C TRP A 862 22.46 3.28 29.19
N SER A 863 22.73 2.45 30.19
CA SER A 863 21.84 2.27 31.34
C SER A 863 22.65 2.06 32.61
N LEU A 864 22.08 2.44 33.75
CA LEU A 864 22.71 2.31 35.07
C LEU A 864 21.70 1.68 36.04
N ALA A 865 22.13 0.63 36.74
CA ALA A 865 21.37 -0.07 37.76
C ALA A 865 22.24 -0.24 39.01
N PRO A 866 21.81 0.23 40.20
CA PRO A 866 20.75 1.22 40.40
C PRO A 866 21.00 2.48 39.58
N ALA A 867 19.94 3.21 39.22
CA ALA A 867 20.07 4.47 38.48
C ALA A 867 20.86 5.53 39.27
N ASP A 868 21.47 6.49 38.57
CA ASP A 868 22.16 7.61 39.23
C ASP A 868 21.20 8.42 40.11
N GLY A 869 21.63 8.74 41.32
CA GLY A 869 20.81 9.36 42.35
C GLY A 869 19.73 8.47 42.99
N ALA A 870 19.65 7.17 42.67
CA ALA A 870 18.64 6.28 43.24
C ALA A 870 18.74 6.20 44.78
N THR A 871 17.59 6.13 45.45
CA THR A 871 17.49 6.04 46.92
C THR A 871 16.57 4.90 47.33
N GLY A 872 16.83 4.30 48.50
CA GLY A 872 16.06 3.16 48.99
C GLY A 872 16.42 1.81 48.36
N VAL A 873 17.54 1.73 47.63
CA VAL A 873 18.04 0.51 46.96
C VAL A 873 18.21 -0.63 47.97
N ASP A 874 17.84 -1.87 47.63
CA ASP A 874 18.09 -3.00 48.53
C ASP A 874 19.61 -3.18 48.75
N PRO A 875 20.09 -3.31 50.01
CA PRO A 875 21.51 -3.52 50.28
C PRO A 875 22.16 -4.77 49.63
N ARG A 876 21.36 -5.67 49.04
CA ARG A 876 21.80 -6.85 48.29
C ARG A 876 21.83 -6.66 46.76
N SER A 877 21.32 -5.55 46.23
CA SER A 877 21.22 -5.33 44.78
C SER A 877 22.59 -5.38 44.08
N ASN A 878 22.63 -6.01 42.91
CA ASN A 878 23.78 -5.94 42.00
C ASN A 878 23.93 -4.51 41.42
N VAL A 879 25.16 -4.17 41.03
CA VAL A 879 25.48 -2.94 40.28
C VAL A 879 25.71 -3.33 38.83
N ALA A 880 25.04 -2.69 37.87
CA ALA A 880 25.09 -3.06 36.46
C ALA A 880 24.92 -1.88 35.50
N CYS A 881 25.35 -2.07 34.25
CA CYS A 881 25.18 -1.11 33.16
C CYS A 881 25.24 -1.79 31.79
N LEU A 882 24.55 -1.22 30.79
CA LEU A 882 24.76 -1.57 29.38
C LEU A 882 25.87 -0.71 28.78
N VAL A 883 26.82 -1.34 28.08
CA VAL A 883 27.88 -0.70 27.29
C VAL A 883 27.73 -1.14 25.83
N ARG A 884 27.97 -0.24 24.87
CA ARG A 884 28.12 -0.59 23.45
C ARG A 884 29.29 0.18 22.84
N ASP A 885 29.70 -0.20 21.65
CA ASP A 885 30.51 0.63 20.78
C ASP A 885 29.86 0.72 19.38
N LEU A 886 30.34 1.63 18.53
CA LEU A 886 29.85 1.89 17.18
C LEU A 886 30.88 1.63 16.06
N GLY A 887 32.15 1.37 16.40
CA GLY A 887 33.24 1.19 15.44
C GLY A 887 33.89 -0.18 15.56
N SER A 888 34.82 -0.33 16.51
CA SER A 888 35.70 -1.50 16.68
C SER A 888 35.12 -2.62 17.57
N ASP A 889 33.99 -2.38 18.23
CA ASP A 889 33.39 -3.16 19.31
C ASP A 889 34.17 -3.11 20.65
N VAL A 890 33.48 -3.40 21.76
CA VAL A 890 33.97 -3.25 23.12
C VAL A 890 34.94 -4.38 23.52
N ASP A 891 36.10 -4.05 24.09
CA ASP A 891 36.97 -5.02 24.76
C ASP A 891 36.35 -5.52 26.09
N THR A 892 35.44 -6.48 25.96
CA THR A 892 34.78 -7.20 27.05
C THR A 892 35.76 -7.79 28.08
N THR A 893 37.03 -8.04 27.71
CA THR A 893 38.04 -8.57 28.63
C THR A 893 38.54 -7.53 29.63
N ASN A 894 38.52 -6.24 29.27
CA ASN A 894 39.05 -5.15 30.09
C ASN A 894 38.00 -4.23 30.75
N VAL A 895 36.70 -4.39 30.49
CA VAL A 895 35.63 -3.55 31.09
C VAL A 895 35.55 -3.65 32.63
N GLU A 896 36.23 -2.77 33.38
CA GLU A 896 36.25 -2.81 34.85
C GLU A 896 35.04 -2.12 35.48
N LEU A 897 34.40 -2.78 36.47
CA LEU A 897 33.33 -2.22 37.28
C LEU A 897 33.77 -2.11 38.75
N ARG A 898 33.49 -0.98 39.39
CA ARG A 898 33.90 -0.64 40.76
C ARG A 898 32.74 -0.11 41.59
N VAL A 899 32.84 -0.30 42.92
CA VAL A 899 31.93 0.28 43.93
C VAL A 899 32.78 0.86 45.07
N ASN A 900 32.56 2.14 45.42
CA ASN A 900 33.43 2.96 46.26
C ASN A 900 34.92 2.85 45.88
N GLY A 901 35.20 2.81 44.58
CA GLY A 901 36.55 2.64 44.01
C GLY A 901 37.14 1.23 44.11
N VAL A 902 36.49 0.27 44.76
CA VAL A 902 36.92 -1.14 44.85
C VAL A 902 36.34 -1.91 43.67
N ALA A 903 37.18 -2.61 42.90
CA ALA A 903 36.72 -3.45 41.80
C ALA A 903 35.85 -4.61 42.32
N VAL A 904 34.67 -4.79 41.71
CA VAL A 904 33.73 -5.86 42.06
C VAL A 904 33.83 -7.03 41.08
N PRO A 905 33.66 -8.29 41.52
CA PRO A 905 33.55 -9.43 40.61
C PRO A 905 32.37 -9.21 39.65
N ARG A 906 32.68 -9.21 38.34
CA ARG A 906 31.74 -8.88 37.27
C ARG A 906 31.44 -10.08 36.37
N ARG A 907 30.27 -10.06 35.73
CA ARG A 907 29.97 -10.75 34.48
C ARG A 907 29.78 -9.71 33.39
N VAL A 908 30.15 -10.07 32.16
CA VAL A 908 29.85 -9.30 30.95
C VAL A 908 29.07 -10.25 30.05
N LEU A 909 27.87 -9.87 29.62
CA LEU A 909 26.92 -10.71 28.90
C LEU A 909 26.47 -9.98 27.62
N PRO A 910 26.49 -10.61 26.43
CA PRO A 910 25.96 -9.98 25.22
C PRO A 910 24.43 -9.87 25.29
N VAL A 911 23.89 -8.70 24.94
CA VAL A 911 22.44 -8.41 24.91
C VAL A 911 22.15 -7.44 23.76
N GLY A 912 21.51 -7.91 22.68
CA GLY A 912 20.96 -7.05 21.63
C GLY A 912 21.93 -6.02 21.01
N GLY A 913 23.13 -6.46 20.60
CA GLY A 913 24.16 -5.56 20.05
C GLY A 913 24.85 -4.66 21.10
N ARG A 914 24.84 -5.10 22.37
CA ARG A 914 25.41 -4.40 23.53
C ARG A 914 26.00 -5.45 24.49
N TYR A 915 26.71 -4.99 25.51
CA TYR A 915 27.16 -5.82 26.63
C TYR A 915 26.58 -5.33 27.96
N LEU A 916 25.85 -6.20 28.64
CA LEU A 916 25.40 -6.02 30.02
C LEU A 916 26.52 -6.41 30.98
N VAL A 917 27.08 -5.42 31.67
CA VAL A 917 28.07 -5.60 32.73
C VAL A 917 27.33 -5.66 34.06
N VAL A 918 27.47 -6.76 34.82
CA VAL A 918 26.83 -6.95 36.14
C VAL A 918 27.89 -7.31 37.17
N GLY A 919 28.05 -6.49 38.21
CA GLY A 919 28.92 -6.73 39.36
C GLY A 919 28.14 -6.95 40.65
N ASN A 920 28.47 -8.03 41.35
CA ASN A 920 27.91 -8.30 42.68
C ASN A 920 28.88 -7.77 43.75
N PRO A 921 28.45 -6.88 44.66
CA PRO A 921 29.27 -6.45 45.79
C PRO A 921 29.74 -7.65 46.64
N PRO A 922 31.04 -7.79 46.97
CA PRO A 922 31.57 -8.99 47.64
C PRO A 922 31.09 -9.21 49.09
N ALA A 923 30.27 -8.29 49.61
CA ALA A 923 29.45 -8.43 50.80
C ALA A 923 28.20 -7.56 50.64
N ILE A 924 27.12 -7.91 51.35
CA ILE A 924 25.91 -7.07 51.45
C ILE A 924 26.31 -5.65 51.87
N LEU A 925 25.77 -4.65 51.17
CA LEU A 925 26.03 -3.24 51.43
C LEU A 925 25.50 -2.84 52.83
N ALA A 926 26.03 -1.76 53.38
CA ALA A 926 25.48 -1.18 54.60
C ALA A 926 24.16 -0.47 54.29
N GLU A 927 23.16 -0.62 55.16
CA GLU A 927 21.88 0.09 55.04
C GLU A 927 22.07 1.62 55.08
N ASN A 928 21.11 2.36 54.50
CA ASN A 928 21.03 3.82 54.59
C ASN A 928 22.36 4.55 54.25
N THR A 929 23.14 3.99 53.33
CA THR A 929 24.51 4.42 52.99
C THR A 929 24.62 4.71 51.50
N THR A 930 25.32 5.79 51.14
CA THR A 930 25.59 6.16 49.74
C THR A 930 26.84 5.44 49.22
N TYR A 931 26.77 4.95 47.99
CA TYR A 931 27.80 4.23 47.26
C TYR A 931 28.00 4.84 45.88
N GLY A 932 29.25 5.16 45.55
CA GLY A 932 29.64 5.58 44.20
C GLY A 932 30.11 4.39 43.39
N ALA A 933 29.38 4.04 42.34
CA ALA A 933 29.76 3.05 41.34
C ALA A 933 30.53 3.70 40.18
N SER A 934 31.37 2.93 39.50
CA SER A 934 31.94 3.35 38.22
C SER A 934 32.26 2.18 37.30
N VAL A 935 32.04 2.38 35.99
CA VAL A 935 32.45 1.46 34.92
C VAL A 935 33.49 2.13 34.03
N THR A 936 34.54 1.41 33.69
CA THR A 936 35.57 1.77 32.71
C THR A 936 35.52 0.74 31.58
N ALA A 937 35.34 1.18 30.35
CA ALA A 937 35.36 0.32 29.16
C ALA A 937 36.31 0.89 28.10
N ALA A 938 36.77 0.04 27.20
CA ALA A 938 37.52 0.43 26.01
C ALA A 938 36.99 -0.34 24.80
N ASP A 939 37.22 0.18 23.61
CA ASP A 939 37.00 -0.52 22.34
C ASP A 939 38.15 -1.51 22.04
N LEU A 940 38.13 -2.09 20.84
CA LEU A 940 39.19 -2.92 20.26
C LEU A 940 40.03 -2.15 19.21
N ALA A 941 40.00 -0.82 19.20
CA ALA A 941 40.80 0.00 18.30
C ALA A 941 42.30 -0.08 18.64
N GLU A 942 43.17 0.39 17.73
CA GLU A 942 44.63 0.44 17.96
C GLU A 942 45.17 1.84 17.60
N PRO A 943 45.40 2.73 18.60
CA PRO A 943 45.26 2.50 20.05
C PRO A 943 43.78 2.49 20.53
N PRO A 944 43.43 1.76 21.60
CA PRO A 944 42.05 1.71 22.09
C PRO A 944 41.55 3.05 22.65
N ASN A 945 40.31 3.44 22.31
CA ASN A 945 39.63 4.57 22.93
C ASN A 945 38.85 4.09 24.17
N GLY A 946 38.89 4.89 25.26
CA GLY A 946 38.41 4.47 26.58
C GLY A 946 37.41 5.43 27.21
N VAL A 947 36.32 4.89 27.73
CA VAL A 947 35.30 5.61 28.51
C VAL A 947 35.43 5.30 30.00
N THR A 948 35.01 6.22 30.87
CA THR A 948 34.73 5.90 32.28
C THR A 948 33.54 6.72 32.77
N VAL A 949 32.49 6.04 33.22
CA VAL A 949 31.27 6.63 33.77
C VAL A 949 31.18 6.29 35.26
N SER A 950 30.79 7.26 36.09
CA SER A 950 30.62 7.10 37.53
C SER A 950 29.27 7.65 37.96
N TRP A 951 28.62 7.01 38.92
CA TRP A 951 27.28 7.35 39.39
C TRP A 951 27.09 6.99 40.87
N ASP A 952 26.21 7.70 41.58
CA ASP A 952 25.96 7.48 43.01
C ASP A 952 24.57 6.85 43.24
N PHE A 953 24.44 5.96 44.22
CA PHE A 953 23.16 5.47 44.71
C PHE A 953 23.17 5.31 46.24
N SER A 954 22.00 5.31 46.88
CA SER A 954 21.86 5.16 48.33
C SER A 954 20.93 4.01 48.70
N THR A 955 21.44 3.09 49.51
CA THR A 955 20.67 1.92 49.99
C THR A 955 19.57 2.33 50.96
N GLY A 956 18.49 1.55 51.03
CA GLY A 956 17.48 1.64 52.08
C GLY A 956 17.84 0.84 53.34
N THR A 957 16.81 0.51 54.12
CA THR A 957 16.83 -0.56 55.12
C THR A 957 16.69 -1.91 54.39
N LEU A 958 17.29 -3.00 54.90
CA LEU A 958 17.15 -4.33 54.29
C LEU A 958 15.69 -4.80 54.37
N ALA A 959 15.07 -5.11 53.23
CA ALA A 959 13.74 -5.70 53.19
C ALA A 959 13.81 -7.19 53.53
N ASP A 960 12.82 -7.71 54.29
CA ASP A 960 12.73 -9.13 54.66
C ASP A 960 12.13 -9.99 53.52
N GLU A 961 12.60 -9.75 52.29
CA GLU A 961 12.23 -10.54 51.12
C GLU A 961 13.16 -11.75 51.01
N THR A 962 12.62 -12.88 51.45
CA THR A 962 13.26 -14.21 51.47
C THR A 962 12.57 -15.18 50.50
N GLN A 963 11.88 -14.64 49.49
CA GLN A 963 11.19 -15.39 48.44
C GLN A 963 11.78 -15.01 47.07
N PRO A 964 11.92 -15.96 46.12
CA PRO A 964 12.22 -15.63 44.73
C PRO A 964 11.04 -14.94 44.02
N PRO A 965 11.25 -14.33 42.84
CA PRO A 965 10.17 -13.73 42.05
C PRO A 965 9.12 -14.75 41.60
N SER A 966 7.96 -14.27 41.14
CA SER A 966 6.92 -15.11 40.55
C SER A 966 7.37 -15.77 39.22
N PRO A 967 6.92 -16.99 38.91
CA PRO A 967 7.05 -17.57 37.57
C PRO A 967 6.37 -16.71 36.50
N PRO A 968 6.94 -16.57 35.29
CA PRO A 968 6.26 -15.89 34.19
C PRO A 968 4.96 -16.62 33.83
N THR A 969 3.94 -15.88 33.39
CA THR A 969 2.62 -16.44 33.06
C THR A 969 2.41 -16.58 31.54
N ASP A 970 1.28 -17.20 31.15
CA ASP A 970 0.81 -17.24 29.76
C ASP A 970 1.83 -17.79 28.74
N LEU A 971 2.67 -18.74 29.19
CA LEU A 971 3.70 -19.36 28.36
C LEU A 971 3.05 -20.09 27.17
N THR A 972 3.30 -19.57 25.98
CA THR A 972 2.86 -20.09 24.68
C THR A 972 4.06 -20.61 23.89
N ALA A 973 3.80 -21.57 23.00
CA ALA A 973 4.77 -22.00 22.00
C ALA A 973 4.12 -22.53 20.73
N ALA A 974 4.79 -22.32 19.59
CA ALA A 974 4.38 -22.77 18.27
C ALA A 974 5.59 -23.31 17.49
N VAL A 975 5.40 -24.39 16.74
CA VAL A 975 6.39 -24.90 15.77
C VAL A 975 6.24 -24.11 14.48
N ASN A 976 7.32 -23.48 14.03
CA ASN A 976 7.40 -22.85 12.72
C ASN A 976 7.83 -23.91 11.68
N GLY A 977 7.54 -23.68 10.40
CA GLY A 977 7.73 -24.68 9.32
C GLY A 977 9.17 -25.16 9.08
N ASP A 978 10.17 -24.51 9.66
CA ASP A 978 11.60 -24.83 9.57
C ASP A 978 12.14 -25.62 10.79
N CYS A 979 11.27 -26.13 11.66
CA CYS A 979 11.59 -26.72 12.98
C CYS A 979 12.18 -25.75 14.03
N ASP A 980 12.16 -24.46 13.72
CA ASP A 980 12.34 -23.39 14.68
C ASP A 980 11.08 -23.30 15.58
N VAL A 981 11.21 -23.25 16.90
CA VAL A 981 10.07 -23.12 17.84
C VAL A 981 10.06 -21.75 18.49
N SER A 982 9.00 -20.98 18.23
CA SER A 982 8.76 -19.71 18.91
C SER A 982 8.16 -19.96 20.30
N VAL A 983 8.69 -19.32 21.33
CA VAL A 983 8.24 -19.39 22.73
C VAL A 983 8.04 -17.97 23.25
N GLY A 984 6.93 -17.69 23.95
CA GLY A 984 6.64 -16.36 24.50
C GLY A 984 5.79 -16.42 25.77
N TRP A 985 5.94 -15.45 26.66
CA TRP A 985 5.29 -15.40 27.97
C TRP A 985 4.92 -13.97 28.39
N SER A 986 4.08 -13.84 29.42
CA SER A 986 3.86 -12.58 30.13
C SER A 986 4.94 -12.34 31.17
N ALA A 987 5.37 -11.08 31.32
CA ALA A 987 6.35 -10.67 32.32
C ALA A 987 5.88 -10.96 33.77
N SER A 988 6.81 -11.36 34.63
CA SER A 988 6.59 -11.40 36.08
C SER A 988 6.34 -9.98 36.62
N ALA A 989 5.40 -9.82 37.55
CA ALA A 989 4.85 -8.52 37.93
C ALA A 989 5.70 -7.71 38.95
N GLU A 990 6.77 -8.30 39.48
CA GLU A 990 7.60 -7.68 40.52
C GLU A 990 8.63 -6.68 39.98
N ALA A 991 8.72 -5.52 40.64
CA ALA A 991 9.69 -4.47 40.35
C ALA A 991 11.12 -4.84 40.79
N GLY A 992 11.70 -5.84 40.12
CA GLY A 992 13.03 -6.36 40.41
C GLY A 992 13.54 -7.44 39.45
N VAL A 993 12.72 -7.97 38.53
CA VAL A 993 13.16 -8.97 37.53
C VAL A 993 14.05 -8.32 36.47
N ILE A 994 15.17 -8.98 36.15
CA ILE A 994 16.20 -8.48 35.22
C ILE A 994 16.42 -9.38 33.99
N ALA A 995 16.00 -10.65 34.04
CA ALA A 995 16.09 -11.60 32.92
C ALA A 995 15.18 -12.82 33.13
N TYR A 996 15.02 -13.62 32.07
CA TYR A 996 14.32 -14.90 32.06
C TYR A 996 15.22 -16.01 31.49
N ARG A 997 15.14 -17.24 31.99
CA ARG A 997 15.76 -18.43 31.37
C ARG A 997 14.69 -19.32 30.77
N VAL A 998 14.90 -19.76 29.54
CA VAL A 998 14.00 -20.68 28.82
C VAL A 998 14.62 -22.06 28.78
N ALA A 999 13.82 -23.10 29.05
CA ALA A 999 14.23 -24.49 29.09
C ALA A 999 13.44 -25.33 28.09
N TYR A 1000 14.09 -26.26 27.39
CA TYR A 1000 13.46 -27.17 26.43
C TYR A 1000 14.04 -28.60 26.52
N GLY A 1001 13.22 -29.64 26.36
CA GLY A 1001 13.73 -31.02 26.32
C GLY A 1001 12.69 -32.14 26.46
N GLU A 1002 13.13 -33.39 26.27
CA GLU A 1002 12.32 -34.62 26.31
C GLU A 1002 11.96 -35.05 27.75
N TRP A 1003 11.21 -34.22 28.47
CA TRP A 1003 10.75 -34.57 29.82
C TRP A 1003 9.59 -35.60 29.78
N PRO A 1004 9.48 -36.52 30.77
CA PRO A 1004 10.09 -36.48 32.10
C PRO A 1004 11.37 -37.32 32.23
N ASP A 1005 12.45 -36.65 32.66
CA ASP A 1005 13.78 -37.13 33.09
C ASP A 1005 14.82 -37.53 32.02
N GLY A 1006 14.50 -37.34 30.73
CA GLY A 1006 15.50 -37.18 29.65
C GLY A 1006 16.39 -35.92 29.76
N SER A 1007 16.00 -34.97 30.62
CA SER A 1007 16.64 -33.67 30.95
C SER A 1007 16.48 -32.52 29.95
N ALA A 1008 16.66 -31.28 30.42
CA ALA A 1008 16.52 -30.05 29.66
C ALA A 1008 17.86 -29.60 29.05
N THR A 1009 17.75 -28.97 27.89
CA THR A 1009 18.69 -27.95 27.44
C THR A 1009 18.11 -26.59 27.81
N ASP A 1010 18.88 -25.78 28.53
CA ASP A 1010 18.51 -24.40 28.84
C ASP A 1010 19.12 -23.45 27.78
N LEU A 1011 18.34 -22.47 27.34
CA LEU A 1011 18.84 -21.31 26.59
C LEU A 1011 19.54 -20.33 27.53
N GLU A 1012 20.31 -19.41 26.94
CA GLU A 1012 20.89 -18.28 27.66
C GLU A 1012 19.80 -17.29 28.14
N TRP A 1013 20.17 -16.42 29.08
CA TRP A 1013 19.26 -15.49 29.74
C TRP A 1013 18.76 -14.40 28.78
N GLN A 1014 17.43 -14.29 28.64
CA GLN A 1014 16.75 -13.31 27.80
C GLN A 1014 16.29 -12.10 28.64
N THR A 1015 16.45 -10.88 28.15
CA THR A 1015 15.85 -9.67 28.75
C THR A 1015 14.44 -9.39 28.22
N GLU A 1016 14.06 -10.04 27.12
CA GLU A 1016 12.75 -9.94 26.47
C GLU A 1016 11.85 -11.12 26.86
N ILE A 1017 10.54 -11.00 26.61
CA ILE A 1017 9.52 -11.98 27.04
C ILE A 1017 9.17 -13.03 25.97
N GLY A 1018 10.12 -13.31 25.08
CA GLY A 1018 10.01 -14.35 24.05
C GLY A 1018 11.36 -14.68 23.43
N VAL A 1019 11.44 -15.83 22.76
CA VAL A 1019 12.65 -16.33 22.07
C VAL A 1019 12.27 -17.37 21.01
N VAL A 1020 13.12 -17.56 20.00
CA VAL A 1020 12.98 -18.65 19.03
C VAL A 1020 14.10 -19.67 19.26
N ILE A 1021 13.72 -20.92 19.55
CA ILE A 1021 14.64 -22.06 19.63
C ILE A 1021 14.80 -22.62 18.22
N ALA A 1022 15.92 -22.34 17.56
CA ALA A 1022 16.13 -22.72 16.17
C ALA A 1022 16.55 -24.20 15.99
N GLY A 1023 16.04 -24.86 14.94
CA GLY A 1023 16.53 -26.16 14.46
C GLY A 1023 16.37 -27.35 15.42
N LEU A 1024 15.21 -27.50 16.08
CA LEU A 1024 14.94 -28.68 16.91
C LEU A 1024 14.72 -29.95 16.05
N PRO A 1025 15.38 -31.08 16.35
CA PRO A 1025 15.11 -32.36 15.66
C PRO A 1025 13.69 -32.90 15.87
N ASP A 1026 13.23 -33.80 14.98
CA ASP A 1026 11.99 -34.59 15.14
C ASP A 1026 11.87 -35.17 16.57
N GLY A 1027 10.87 -34.75 17.34
CA GLY A 1027 10.79 -35.10 18.77
C GLY A 1027 9.63 -34.45 19.52
N GLU A 1028 9.40 -34.91 20.76
CA GLU A 1028 8.37 -34.42 21.66
C GLU A 1028 9.00 -33.63 22.81
N TYR A 1029 8.92 -32.29 22.73
CA TYR A 1029 9.61 -31.39 23.65
C TYR A 1029 8.66 -30.77 24.68
N TRP A 1030 9.13 -30.66 25.91
CA TRP A 1030 8.51 -29.83 26.95
C TRP A 1030 9.27 -28.52 27.05
N LEU A 1031 8.53 -27.45 27.26
CA LEU A 1031 9.01 -26.07 27.24
C LEU A 1031 8.69 -25.37 28.55
N GLY A 1032 9.59 -24.51 29.02
CA GLY A 1032 9.39 -23.74 30.24
C GLY A 1032 10.20 -22.45 30.30
N ALA A 1033 9.82 -21.54 31.20
CA ALA A 1033 10.52 -20.29 31.47
C ALA A 1033 10.56 -19.99 32.99
N SER A 1034 11.68 -19.46 33.49
CA SER A 1034 11.84 -18.92 34.85
C SER A 1034 12.37 -17.49 34.79
N ALA A 1035 12.22 -16.73 35.88
CA ALA A 1035 12.56 -15.32 36.01
C ALA A 1035 13.66 -15.12 37.07
N LEU A 1036 14.56 -14.15 36.85
CA LEU A 1036 15.70 -13.83 37.72
C LEU A 1036 15.56 -12.41 38.29
N ASP A 1037 15.65 -12.25 39.60
CA ASP A 1037 15.63 -10.95 40.26
C ASP A 1037 17.01 -10.25 40.30
N ASN A 1038 17.00 -8.95 40.62
CA ASN A 1038 18.19 -8.10 40.75
C ASN A 1038 19.10 -8.46 41.96
N VAL A 1039 18.71 -9.45 42.76
CA VAL A 1039 19.46 -10.02 43.88
C VAL A 1039 20.13 -11.35 43.47
N GLY A 1040 19.66 -11.99 42.40
CA GLY A 1040 20.14 -13.26 41.86
C GLY A 1040 19.32 -14.49 42.26
N GLN A 1041 18.08 -14.33 42.75
CA GLN A 1041 17.16 -15.43 43.00
C GLN A 1041 16.32 -15.75 41.74
N GLU A 1042 16.00 -17.03 41.55
CA GLU A 1042 15.26 -17.52 40.39
C GLU A 1042 13.88 -18.07 40.80
N SER A 1043 12.85 -17.75 40.02
CA SER A 1043 11.50 -18.29 40.19
C SER A 1043 11.41 -19.79 39.84
N ALA A 1044 10.30 -20.43 40.21
CA ALA A 1044 10.02 -21.79 39.73
C ALA A 1044 9.77 -21.77 38.20
N LEU A 1045 10.19 -22.81 37.49
CA LEU A 1045 9.97 -22.95 36.05
C LEU A 1045 8.46 -23.04 35.76
N ALA A 1046 7.89 -22.02 35.11
CA ALA A 1046 6.59 -22.12 34.47
C ALA A 1046 6.73 -23.04 33.25
N THR A 1047 5.81 -23.98 33.06
CA THR A 1047 5.89 -24.96 31.97
C THR A 1047 4.68 -24.88 31.05
N LEU A 1048 4.89 -25.10 29.75
CA LEU A 1048 3.82 -25.29 28.79
C LEU A 1048 2.98 -26.50 29.24
N GLY A 1049 1.67 -26.34 29.37
CA GLY A 1049 0.76 -27.36 29.93
C GLY A 1049 0.58 -28.63 29.06
N ARG A 1050 1.39 -28.77 28.01
CA ARG A 1050 1.48 -29.87 27.06
C ARG A 1050 2.92 -29.96 26.55
N SER A 1051 3.29 -31.13 26.07
CA SER A 1051 4.37 -31.27 25.10
C SER A 1051 4.07 -30.57 23.78
N LEU A 1052 5.12 -30.25 23.03
CA LEU A 1052 5.10 -29.74 21.67
C LEU A 1052 5.84 -30.74 20.77
N VAL A 1053 5.14 -31.31 19.78
CA VAL A 1053 5.75 -32.23 18.81
C VAL A 1053 6.34 -31.43 17.66
N VAL A 1054 7.65 -31.57 17.43
CA VAL A 1054 8.36 -31.05 16.27
C VAL A 1054 8.54 -32.21 15.27
N ASP A 1055 8.28 -31.95 13.99
CA ASP A 1055 8.41 -32.91 12.89
C ASP A 1055 8.97 -32.17 11.66
N CYS A 1056 10.23 -32.45 11.31
CA CYS A 1056 10.93 -31.88 10.17
C CYS A 1056 10.73 -32.67 8.88
N GLY A 1057 9.84 -33.67 8.85
CA GLY A 1057 9.58 -34.48 7.67
C GLY A 1057 10.70 -35.44 7.31
N GLY A 1058 11.37 -36.03 8.31
CA GLY A 1058 12.38 -37.06 8.12
C GLY A 1058 11.82 -38.36 7.52
N MET A 1059 11.61 -38.44 6.20
CA MET A 1059 11.23 -39.69 5.53
C MET A 1059 12.30 -40.77 5.74
N PRO A 1060 11.98 -41.85 6.48
CA PRO A 1060 11.82 -43.13 5.78
C PRO A 1060 10.81 -44.11 6.43
N GLY A 1061 9.85 -44.60 5.64
CA GLY A 1061 9.12 -45.84 5.95
C GLY A 1061 7.63 -45.82 5.62
N THR A 1062 7.21 -46.66 4.69
CA THR A 1062 5.78 -46.86 4.35
C THR A 1062 4.99 -47.39 5.54
N PRO A 1063 3.88 -46.73 5.94
CA PRO A 1063 2.59 -47.38 5.75
C PRO A 1063 1.41 -46.44 5.43
N GLY A 1064 0.51 -46.89 4.54
CA GLY A 1064 -0.82 -46.30 4.33
C GLY A 1064 -0.93 -45.40 3.11
N GLN A 1065 -1.93 -45.66 2.27
CA GLN A 1065 -2.48 -44.65 1.36
C GLN A 1065 -3.22 -43.59 2.18
N PRO A 1066 -3.34 -42.34 1.71
CA PRO A 1066 -4.44 -41.48 2.13
C PRO A 1066 -5.75 -42.27 1.97
N GLY A 1067 -6.60 -42.27 2.99
CA GLY A 1067 -7.90 -42.93 2.89
C GLY A 1067 -8.67 -42.30 1.74
N ASN A 1068 -9.13 -43.12 0.79
CA ASN A 1068 -9.94 -42.63 -0.33
C ASN A 1068 -11.16 -41.90 0.26
N PRO A 1069 -11.53 -40.70 -0.23
CA PRO A 1069 -12.69 -39.99 0.28
C PRO A 1069 -13.94 -40.87 0.15
N ASP A 1070 -14.88 -40.70 1.09
CA ASP A 1070 -16.16 -41.40 1.04
C ASP A 1070 -17.05 -40.74 -0.04
N LEU A 1071 -17.01 -41.29 -1.25
CA LEU A 1071 -17.73 -40.78 -2.42
C LEU A 1071 -19.17 -41.34 -2.51
N ASP A 1072 -19.57 -42.24 -1.61
CA ASP A 1072 -20.85 -42.94 -1.63
C ASP A 1072 -22.02 -41.94 -1.43
N GLY A 1073 -22.79 -41.72 -2.49
CA GLY A 1073 -23.94 -40.81 -2.50
C GLY A 1073 -23.72 -39.44 -3.15
N LEU A 1074 -22.51 -39.15 -3.66
CA LEU A 1074 -22.26 -37.99 -4.52
C LEU A 1074 -22.97 -38.13 -5.88
N ALA A 1075 -23.23 -37.00 -6.54
CA ALA A 1075 -23.89 -36.99 -7.85
C ALA A 1075 -22.95 -37.44 -8.98
N ARG A 1076 -23.53 -37.92 -10.10
CA ARG A 1076 -22.80 -38.44 -11.25
C ARG A 1076 -21.84 -37.39 -11.84
N GLY A 1077 -20.54 -37.65 -11.80
CA GLY A 1077 -19.47 -36.74 -12.24
C GLY A 1077 -19.20 -35.57 -11.30
N GLU A 1078 -19.63 -35.62 -10.04
CA GLU A 1078 -19.39 -34.56 -9.05
C GLU A 1078 -17.93 -34.53 -8.59
N ILE A 1079 -17.36 -33.31 -8.50
CA ILE A 1079 -15.97 -33.06 -8.14
C ILE A 1079 -15.87 -32.87 -6.63
N TYR A 1080 -15.00 -33.64 -5.99
CA TYR A 1080 -14.69 -33.56 -4.56
C TYR A 1080 -13.20 -33.20 -4.36
N PRO A 1081 -12.84 -32.27 -3.45
CA PRO A 1081 -13.76 -31.42 -2.68
C PRO A 1081 -14.50 -30.41 -3.59
N PRO A 1082 -15.72 -29.98 -3.20
CA PRO A 1082 -16.49 -29.02 -3.97
C PRO A 1082 -15.93 -27.60 -3.81
N GLY A 1083 -15.11 -27.18 -4.78
CA GLY A 1083 -14.48 -25.86 -4.81
C GLY A 1083 -13.12 -25.79 -4.12
N VAL A 1084 -12.55 -24.58 -4.03
CA VAL A 1084 -11.19 -24.36 -3.51
C VAL A 1084 -11.19 -24.43 -1.99
N ILE A 1085 -10.81 -25.58 -1.42
CA ILE A 1085 -10.63 -25.73 0.03
C ILE A 1085 -9.25 -25.23 0.48
N VAL A 1086 -9.29 -24.25 1.38
CA VAL A 1086 -8.16 -23.64 2.09
C VAL A 1086 -8.10 -24.27 3.49
N ALA A 1087 -7.50 -25.46 3.59
CA ALA A 1087 -7.35 -26.22 4.83
C ALA A 1087 -5.93 -26.79 4.99
N GLU A 1088 -5.49 -27.02 6.23
CA GLU A 1088 -4.13 -27.52 6.56
C GLU A 1088 -3.84 -28.90 5.95
N VAL A 1089 -4.86 -29.77 5.90
CA VAL A 1089 -4.80 -31.07 5.20
C VAL A 1089 -5.84 -31.05 4.07
N GLN A 1090 -5.37 -31.13 2.82
CA GLN A 1090 -6.26 -31.23 1.66
C GLN A 1090 -6.55 -32.70 1.31
N PRO A 1091 -7.83 -33.08 1.08
CA PRO A 1091 -8.17 -34.37 0.50
C PRO A 1091 -7.77 -34.41 -0.98
N PRO A 1092 -7.43 -35.59 -1.55
CA PRO A 1092 -7.07 -35.71 -2.95
C PRO A 1092 -8.28 -35.39 -3.85
N LEU A 1093 -8.04 -34.63 -4.92
CA LEU A 1093 -9.03 -34.37 -5.97
C LEU A 1093 -9.64 -35.69 -6.44
N SER A 1094 -10.96 -35.80 -6.37
CA SER A 1094 -11.72 -36.96 -6.83
C SER A 1094 -12.92 -36.53 -7.66
N VAL A 1095 -13.38 -37.40 -8.55
CA VAL A 1095 -14.61 -37.22 -9.33
C VAL A 1095 -15.40 -38.51 -9.26
N ALA A 1096 -16.59 -38.43 -8.67
CA ALA A 1096 -17.39 -39.60 -8.30
C ALA A 1096 -18.29 -40.09 -9.44
N ASN A 1097 -18.52 -41.41 -9.48
CA ASN A 1097 -19.62 -42.04 -10.21
C ASN A 1097 -19.67 -41.60 -11.69
N LEU A 1098 -18.57 -41.81 -12.42
CA LEU A 1098 -18.47 -41.47 -13.85
C LEU A 1098 -19.30 -42.44 -14.70
N GLY A 1099 -19.84 -41.94 -15.81
CA GLY A 1099 -20.45 -42.81 -16.83
C GLY A 1099 -19.39 -43.49 -17.69
N GLN A 1100 -19.67 -44.70 -18.17
CA GLN A 1100 -18.80 -45.39 -19.12
C GLN A 1100 -18.53 -44.49 -20.35
N GLY A 1101 -17.25 -44.27 -20.68
CA GLY A 1101 -16.81 -43.39 -21.76
C GLY A 1101 -16.70 -41.90 -21.40
N TRP A 1102 -16.99 -41.51 -20.16
CA TRP A 1102 -16.79 -40.13 -19.67
C TRP A 1102 -15.30 -39.86 -19.44
N VAL A 1103 -14.89 -38.59 -19.55
CA VAL A 1103 -13.49 -38.16 -19.48
C VAL A 1103 -13.31 -37.07 -18.44
N VAL A 1104 -12.45 -37.28 -17.45
CA VAL A 1104 -11.95 -36.21 -16.57
C VAL A 1104 -10.67 -35.65 -17.18
N ARG A 1105 -10.51 -34.32 -17.21
CA ARG A 1105 -9.29 -33.64 -17.64
C ARG A 1105 -8.87 -32.59 -16.64
N ILE A 1106 -7.58 -32.53 -16.35
CA ILE A 1106 -6.97 -31.55 -15.46
C ILE A 1106 -6.03 -30.68 -16.27
N PHE A 1107 -6.18 -29.37 -16.15
CA PHE A 1107 -5.39 -28.36 -16.86
C PHE A 1107 -4.72 -27.41 -15.87
N THR A 1108 -3.63 -26.77 -16.28
CA THR A 1108 -3.17 -25.53 -15.64
C THR A 1108 -4.19 -24.41 -15.90
N VAL A 1109 -4.14 -23.32 -15.11
CA VAL A 1109 -4.90 -22.09 -15.43
C VAL A 1109 -4.57 -21.51 -16.82
N SER A 1110 -3.37 -21.77 -17.34
CA SER A 1110 -2.95 -21.44 -18.71
C SER A 1110 -3.46 -22.43 -19.78
N GLY A 1111 -4.37 -23.35 -19.44
CA GLY A 1111 -5.04 -24.25 -20.39
C GLY A 1111 -4.20 -25.43 -20.90
N ARG A 1112 -2.99 -25.66 -20.37
CA ARG A 1112 -2.18 -26.84 -20.70
C ARG A 1112 -2.75 -28.07 -20.01
N LEU A 1113 -3.04 -29.13 -20.77
CA LEU A 1113 -3.47 -30.42 -20.21
C LEU A 1113 -2.33 -31.05 -19.38
N VAL A 1114 -2.67 -31.51 -18.18
CA VAL A 1114 -1.78 -32.07 -17.16
C VAL A 1114 -2.05 -33.57 -17.01
N GLU A 1115 -3.33 -33.93 -16.84
CA GLU A 1115 -3.80 -35.31 -16.69
C GLU A 1115 -5.14 -35.52 -17.43
N ASP A 1116 -5.39 -36.74 -17.93
CA ASP A 1116 -6.75 -37.16 -18.26
C ASP A 1116 -7.06 -38.63 -17.94
N PHE A 1117 -8.28 -38.86 -17.46
CA PHE A 1117 -8.80 -40.17 -17.09
C PHE A 1117 -10.06 -40.47 -17.90
N HIS A 1118 -10.18 -41.70 -18.39
CA HIS A 1118 -11.31 -42.17 -19.19
C HIS A 1118 -11.96 -43.34 -18.45
N ALA A 1119 -13.23 -43.20 -18.07
CA ALA A 1119 -13.95 -44.25 -17.34
C ALA A 1119 -14.26 -45.44 -18.28
N GLU A 1120 -13.68 -46.62 -18.00
CA GLU A 1120 -13.93 -47.83 -18.78
C GLU A 1120 -15.27 -48.48 -18.43
N THR A 1121 -15.81 -48.20 -17.24
CA THR A 1121 -17.03 -48.78 -16.66
C THR A 1121 -18.00 -47.71 -16.16
N ASP A 1122 -19.24 -48.12 -15.84
CA ASP A 1122 -20.29 -47.21 -15.36
C ASP A 1122 -20.36 -47.24 -13.82
N GLY A 1123 -20.31 -46.06 -13.19
CA GLY A 1123 -20.14 -45.90 -11.75
C GLY A 1123 -18.68 -45.90 -11.29
N GLU A 1124 -17.74 -45.54 -12.16
CA GLU A 1124 -16.31 -45.55 -11.88
C GLU A 1124 -15.84 -44.24 -11.23
N ASP A 1125 -15.03 -44.31 -10.18
CA ASP A 1125 -14.49 -43.13 -9.49
C ASP A 1125 -13.08 -42.82 -9.99
N PHE A 1126 -12.79 -41.53 -10.21
CA PHE A 1126 -11.43 -41.05 -10.42
C PHE A 1126 -10.91 -40.37 -9.15
N THR A 1127 -9.66 -40.64 -8.77
CA THR A 1127 -8.93 -39.89 -7.73
C THR A 1127 -7.53 -39.57 -8.25
N TRP A 1128 -7.15 -38.30 -8.18
CA TRP A 1128 -5.86 -37.80 -8.65
C TRP A 1128 -4.79 -37.96 -7.57
N ASP A 1129 -3.69 -38.60 -7.94
CA ASP A 1129 -2.50 -38.82 -7.11
C ASP A 1129 -1.48 -37.66 -7.18
N LEU A 1130 -1.88 -36.56 -7.83
CA LEU A 1130 -1.05 -35.37 -8.12
C LEU A 1130 0.13 -35.66 -9.05
N LEU A 1131 0.05 -36.71 -9.88
CA LEU A 1131 0.97 -36.94 -10.99
C LEU A 1131 0.42 -36.36 -12.31
N ASN A 1132 1.30 -36.19 -13.29
CA ASN A 1132 0.93 -36.03 -14.69
C ASN A 1132 1.00 -37.37 -15.44
N ARG A 1133 0.59 -37.36 -16.71
CA ARG A 1133 0.65 -38.52 -17.64
C ARG A 1133 2.05 -39.13 -17.83
N GLU A 1134 3.10 -38.45 -17.36
CA GLU A 1134 4.50 -38.89 -17.43
C GLU A 1134 4.96 -39.50 -16.07
N GLY A 1135 4.06 -39.65 -15.09
CA GLY A 1135 4.33 -40.18 -13.75
C GLY A 1135 5.05 -39.19 -12.82
N SER A 1136 5.12 -37.91 -13.19
CA SER A 1136 5.85 -36.88 -12.44
C SER A 1136 4.90 -36.04 -11.60
N ARG A 1137 5.28 -35.73 -10.34
CA ARG A 1137 4.49 -34.86 -9.46
C ARG A 1137 4.29 -33.48 -10.08
N VAL A 1138 3.05 -33.00 -10.02
CA VAL A 1138 2.65 -31.71 -10.55
C VAL A 1138 2.98 -30.59 -9.57
N ALA A 1139 3.23 -29.39 -10.10
CA ALA A 1139 3.59 -28.22 -9.31
C ALA A 1139 2.48 -27.82 -8.32
N LYS A 1140 2.87 -27.10 -7.26
CA LYS A 1140 1.91 -26.38 -6.41
C LYS A 1140 1.24 -25.27 -7.23
N GLY A 1141 -0.05 -25.01 -6.99
CA GLY A 1141 -0.83 -24.03 -7.75
C GLY A 1141 -2.26 -24.47 -8.07
N LEU A 1142 -2.99 -23.63 -8.78
CA LEU A 1142 -4.40 -23.85 -9.14
C LEU A 1142 -4.53 -24.62 -10.46
N TYR A 1143 -5.34 -25.67 -10.45
CA TYR A 1143 -5.67 -26.51 -11.60
C TYR A 1143 -7.15 -26.43 -11.92
N LEU A 1144 -7.47 -26.42 -13.21
CA LEU A 1144 -8.83 -26.46 -13.74
C LEU A 1144 -9.20 -27.90 -14.05
N VAL A 1145 -10.32 -28.38 -13.50
CA VAL A 1145 -10.81 -29.75 -13.64
C VAL A 1145 -12.09 -29.72 -14.46
N ARG A 1146 -12.15 -30.46 -15.57
CA ARG A 1146 -13.34 -30.59 -16.43
C ARG A 1146 -13.74 -32.05 -16.59
N VAL A 1147 -15.03 -32.32 -16.52
CA VAL A 1147 -15.62 -33.65 -16.72
C VAL A 1147 -16.50 -33.60 -17.97
N PHE A 1148 -16.24 -34.47 -18.93
CA PHE A 1148 -16.93 -34.58 -20.22
C PHE A 1148 -17.74 -35.88 -20.28
N ASP A 1149 -18.91 -35.84 -20.91
CA ASP A 1149 -19.69 -37.04 -21.24
C ASP A 1149 -19.13 -37.80 -22.46
N ASP A 1150 -19.71 -38.96 -22.75
CA ASP A 1150 -19.39 -39.83 -23.89
C ASP A 1150 -19.72 -39.21 -25.25
N GLY A 1151 -20.49 -38.11 -25.28
CA GLY A 1151 -20.69 -37.24 -26.44
C GLY A 1151 -19.66 -36.11 -26.58
N GLY A 1152 -18.79 -35.93 -25.59
CA GLY A 1152 -17.80 -34.84 -25.52
C GLY A 1152 -18.32 -33.52 -24.95
N GLY A 1153 -19.52 -33.50 -24.38
CA GLY A 1153 -20.11 -32.32 -23.71
C GLY A 1153 -19.60 -32.15 -22.27
N THR A 1154 -19.28 -30.92 -21.86
CA THR A 1154 -18.87 -30.65 -20.46
C THR A 1154 -20.05 -30.79 -19.50
N VAL A 1155 -19.94 -31.68 -18.52
CA VAL A 1155 -20.98 -31.96 -17.49
C VAL A 1155 -20.66 -31.26 -16.16
N ARG A 1156 -19.38 -31.15 -15.82
CA ARG A 1156 -18.87 -30.44 -14.64
C ARG A 1156 -17.55 -29.74 -14.94
N GLU A 1157 -17.32 -28.68 -14.21
CA GLU A 1157 -16.10 -27.88 -14.19
C GLU A 1157 -15.87 -27.38 -12.76
N GLY A 1158 -14.61 -27.30 -12.34
CA GLY A 1158 -14.23 -26.86 -11.00
C GLY A 1158 -12.73 -26.59 -10.90
N TYR A 1159 -12.28 -26.10 -9.75
CA TYR A 1159 -10.87 -25.77 -9.52
C TYR A 1159 -10.33 -26.54 -8.31
N TYR A 1160 -9.09 -27.01 -8.42
CA TYR A 1160 -8.36 -27.67 -7.34
C TYR A 1160 -7.03 -26.96 -7.11
N LEU A 1161 -6.79 -26.51 -5.88
CA LEU A 1161 -5.53 -25.91 -5.45
C LEU A 1161 -4.64 -27.02 -4.90
N ASN A 1162 -3.51 -27.30 -5.54
CA ASN A 1162 -2.46 -28.17 -5.01
C ASN A 1162 -1.52 -27.34 -4.12
N ARG A 1163 -1.36 -27.70 -2.84
CA ARG A 1163 -0.68 -26.88 -1.81
C ARG A 1163 0.81 -27.14 -1.62
#